data_AF-A0A7K0R696-F1
#
_entry.id   AF-A0A7K0R696-F1
#
_cell.length_a   1.000
_cell.length_b   1.000
_cell.length_c   1.000
_cell.angle_alpha   90.00
_cell.angle_beta   90.00
_cell.angle_gamma   90.00
#
_symmetry.space_group_name_H-M   'P 1'
#
loop_
_entity.id
_entity.type
_entity.pdbx_description
1 polymer ?
#
loop_
_entity_poly.entity_id
_entity_poly.type
_entity_poly.pdbx_seq_one_letter_code
_entity_poly.pdbx_strand_id
1 'polypeptide(L)'
;MPSSPHRRNRRAQATVVAIGSAMAVFATLVPADAAPTLRIQPAPTLPTPQTVSKYVIRKHVVSVPAAGNLGTGAFVIGSSPRMRAAAIHATASTSSGTPLMADWNGDGIATPGRYSDGVWYATDTVVGRSPQWKAISMFAGQSGDIPVVGDRTKDKQPDVGFFRNGTWLWQFNGEKNQTDQFGAQGDKPIVGDWNGDGIDDLGVVHPDGTWTLKIPGIIKKKDIKLDPGASIELHPAEKFALVNFPFGLVTDVPIAGDWNSDGKDTPGVVRDNTTWIFSKSLFKLTKTTNTVFPVASGFTPLVGSRATGIESCPTATPVSEKRAIALASKVIPPAKLTGNVKKQGMPEILATVQDGLRYSVTNDLTKRLVTQVPYPYYDVLNIHKTIEESVRRSANVTLAGAIMLTTTNWKKEQNITRAQLLAYTKWQIRSLSCQHDAVTPGGWGTTWQSALWATTVGQAGWMLWPQLSKQEKGYVAAMVEHEADAVAARGPHYFKDRDGKEYSPGNSKADEVSWDLTTPALALAMMPKAKQAQTWRRALVGFSIAAFARPSDLKDNTSVNGINVSKQLPGTNANEDGTITNHNIINPDYQQNVQNLWWAASMLRVSGQSVPEAVFFNADIIYRSLAVVDFPSPPYAAPGGIVYKPGGQIYYPQGVSWGTRRPATFTGVDSFAAIYSAPDTHAAQYLADHARDTRGMQLRYDSGKIYATGNAEDSYALGKEEYALQQTALAWWAGAVPSGPGFKLDKSKITGV
;
A
#
# COMPACT_ATOMS: atom_id res chain seq x y z
N MET A 1 4.79 4.86 82.77
CA MET A 1 5.22 6.25 83.02
C MET A 1 5.92 6.77 81.75
N PRO A 2 5.73 8.06 81.41
CA PRO A 2 5.22 8.57 80.12
C PRO A 2 6.33 8.89 79.09
N SER A 3 6.14 9.31 77.83
CA SER A 3 5.22 10.30 77.25
C SER A 3 5.24 10.29 75.69
N SER A 4 4.11 10.65 75.06
CA SER A 4 3.97 11.06 73.64
C SER A 4 4.44 12.54 73.43
N PRO A 5 4.35 13.23 72.26
CA PRO A 5 3.91 12.88 70.88
C PRO A 5 4.86 13.42 69.76
N HIS A 6 4.72 13.12 68.45
CA HIS A 6 3.83 13.81 67.50
C HIS A 6 3.73 13.14 66.11
N ARG A 7 2.56 13.37 65.48
CA ARG A 7 1.94 12.74 64.31
C ARG A 7 2.27 13.40 62.97
N ARG A 8 2.14 12.65 61.86
CA ARG A 8 1.03 12.70 60.85
C ARG A 8 1.31 11.69 59.72
N ASN A 9 0.61 10.56 59.60
CA ASN A 9 -0.71 10.29 58.97
C ASN A 9 -0.85 10.69 57.48
N ARG A 10 -1.12 9.70 56.62
CA ARG A 10 -2.48 9.45 56.05
C ARG A 10 -2.64 8.00 55.55
N ARG A 11 -3.82 7.45 55.86
CA ARG A 11 -4.30 6.07 55.69
C ARG A 11 -5.12 5.91 54.40
N ALA A 12 -5.12 4.71 53.86
CA ALA A 12 -6.18 4.13 53.04
C ALA A 12 -7.22 3.41 53.94
N GLN A 13 -8.48 3.34 53.51
CA GLN A 13 -9.48 2.48 54.16
C GLN A 13 -10.39 1.84 53.10
N ALA A 14 -10.59 0.53 53.29
CA ALA A 14 -11.67 -0.27 52.75
C ALA A 14 -12.49 -0.77 53.92
N THR A 15 -13.82 -0.84 53.80
CA THR A 15 -14.69 -1.65 54.68
C THR A 15 -16.03 -1.92 54.00
N VAL A 16 -16.51 -3.16 54.11
CA VAL A 16 -17.89 -3.61 53.84
C VAL A 16 -18.38 -4.30 55.12
N VAL A 17 -19.58 -3.97 55.61
CA VAL A 17 -20.48 -4.86 56.39
C VAL A 17 -21.93 -4.46 56.11
N ALA A 18 -22.82 -5.47 56.09
CA ALA A 18 -24.19 -5.47 55.59
C ALA A 18 -25.29 -5.50 56.69
N ILE A 19 -26.54 -5.72 56.23
CA ILE A 19 -27.85 -5.95 56.90
C ILE A 19 -28.67 -4.65 57.04
N GLY A 20 -29.90 -4.47 56.56
CA GLY A 20 -30.88 -5.28 55.81
C GLY A 20 -32.27 -4.62 55.98
N SER A 21 -33.14 -4.60 54.96
CA SER A 21 -34.63 -4.53 55.02
C SER A 21 -35.24 -4.37 53.63
N ALA A 22 -36.30 -5.12 53.35
CA ALA A 22 -37.02 -5.15 52.09
C ALA A 22 -37.90 -3.91 51.85
N MET A 23 -37.88 -3.36 50.63
CA MET A 23 -38.96 -2.53 50.08
C MET A 23 -39.04 -2.69 48.56
N ALA A 24 -40.27 -2.60 48.07
CA ALA A 24 -40.73 -2.96 46.74
C ALA A 24 -40.04 -2.21 45.59
N VAL A 25 -39.82 -2.96 44.51
CA VAL A 25 -39.30 -2.48 43.22
C VAL A 25 -40.37 -1.66 42.52
N PHE A 26 -40.20 -0.33 42.49
CA PHE A 26 -40.74 0.50 41.41
C PHE A 26 -39.61 0.73 40.41
N ALA A 27 -39.75 0.11 39.23
CA ALA A 27 -38.92 0.41 38.08
C ALA A 27 -39.23 1.84 37.62
N THR A 28 -38.45 2.81 38.08
CA THR A 28 -38.34 4.08 37.37
C THR A 28 -37.51 3.82 36.12
N LEU A 29 -38.20 3.82 34.97
CA LEU A 29 -37.60 4.03 33.66
C LEU A 29 -36.77 5.31 33.75
N VAL A 30 -35.46 5.16 33.94
CA VAL A 30 -34.51 6.19 33.53
C VAL A 30 -34.66 6.25 32.01
N PRO A 31 -35.11 7.36 31.42
CA PRO A 31 -35.02 7.51 29.98
C PRO A 31 -33.54 7.33 29.65
N ALA A 32 -33.23 6.39 28.75
CA ALA A 32 -31.91 6.34 28.15
C ALA A 32 -31.59 7.77 27.69
N ASP A 33 -30.59 8.39 28.30
CA ASP A 33 -30.04 9.65 27.82
C ASP A 33 -29.87 9.49 26.31
N ALA A 34 -30.67 10.26 25.55
CA ALA A 34 -30.48 10.36 24.13
C ALA A 34 -29.06 10.88 23.96
N ALA A 35 -28.14 9.98 23.61
CA ALA A 35 -26.78 10.35 23.25
C ALA A 35 -26.91 11.53 22.27
N PRO A 36 -26.19 12.64 22.49
CA PRO A 36 -26.31 13.80 21.63
C PRO A 36 -26.15 13.32 20.19
N THR A 37 -27.10 13.67 19.32
CA THR A 37 -27.05 13.33 17.91
C THR A 37 -25.70 13.79 17.38
N LEU A 38 -24.80 12.81 17.19
CA LEU A 38 -23.42 13.08 16.84
C LEU A 38 -23.47 13.51 15.38
N ARG A 39 -23.62 14.83 15.14
CA ARG A 39 -23.53 15.40 13.80
C ARG A 39 -22.18 14.97 13.23
N ILE A 40 -22.25 14.02 12.29
CA ILE A 40 -21.08 13.51 11.58
C ILE A 40 -20.39 14.71 10.95
N GLN A 41 -19.14 14.96 11.35
CA GLN A 41 -18.38 16.08 10.79
C GLN A 41 -18.21 15.87 9.29
N PRO A 42 -18.34 16.93 8.48
CA PRO A 42 -18.10 16.82 7.05
C PRO A 42 -16.64 16.43 6.80
N ALA A 43 -16.44 15.58 5.81
CA ALA A 43 -15.11 15.25 5.33
C ALA A 43 -14.39 16.53 4.85
N PRO A 44 -13.14 16.80 5.31
CA PRO A 44 -12.34 17.91 4.80
C PRO A 44 -12.03 17.73 3.31
N THR A 45 -11.68 18.84 2.65
CA THR A 45 -11.19 18.82 1.27
C THR A 45 -9.78 18.23 1.23
N LEU A 46 -9.56 17.26 0.35
CA LEU A 46 -8.25 16.65 0.12
C LEU A 46 -7.37 17.48 -0.83
N PRO A 47 -6.03 17.42 -0.65
CA PRO A 47 -5.10 17.99 -1.60
C PRO A 47 -5.25 17.29 -2.95
N THR A 48 -5.32 18.09 -4.01
CA THR A 48 -5.36 17.60 -5.38
C THR A 48 -4.00 17.90 -6.01
N PRO A 49 -3.20 16.88 -6.38
CA PRO A 49 -2.01 17.10 -7.19
C PRO A 49 -2.38 17.89 -8.44
N GLN A 50 -1.53 18.82 -8.85
CA GLN A 50 -1.73 19.52 -10.10
C GLN A 50 -1.72 18.51 -11.26
N THR A 51 -2.73 18.60 -12.12
CA THR A 51 -2.81 17.74 -13.30
C THR A 51 -1.71 18.12 -14.28
N VAL A 52 -0.67 17.28 -14.40
CA VAL A 52 0.33 17.40 -15.46
C VAL A 52 -0.19 16.75 -16.74
N SER A 53 -0.23 17.52 -17.83
CA SER A 53 -0.72 17.06 -19.15
C SER A 53 0.26 16.11 -19.87
N LYS A 54 1.51 16.04 -19.40
CA LYS A 54 2.60 15.22 -19.96
C LYS A 54 3.22 14.37 -18.86
N TYR A 55 3.71 13.19 -19.25
CA TYR A 55 4.63 12.43 -18.41
C TYR A 55 5.88 13.27 -18.17
N VAL A 56 6.29 13.39 -16.92
CA VAL A 56 7.54 14.04 -16.53
C VAL A 56 8.47 12.95 -16.04
N ILE A 57 9.11 12.25 -16.99
CA ILE A 57 10.32 11.48 -16.68
C ILE A 57 11.47 12.46 -16.83
N ARG A 58 12.18 12.71 -15.74
CA ARG A 58 13.37 13.54 -15.80
C ARG A 58 14.53 12.72 -16.40
N LYS A 59 15.37 13.38 -17.19
CA LYS A 59 16.55 12.74 -17.79
C LYS A 59 17.55 12.34 -16.70
N HIS A 60 17.72 13.21 -15.72
CA HIS A 60 18.51 13.01 -14.50
C HIS A 60 17.57 13.07 -13.30
N VAL A 61 17.84 12.28 -12.27
CA VAL A 61 17.08 12.32 -11.01
C VAL A 61 17.26 13.70 -10.38
N VAL A 62 16.20 14.28 -9.81
CA VAL A 62 16.31 15.58 -9.14
C VAL A 62 16.54 15.38 -7.65
N SER A 63 17.49 16.13 -7.10
CA SER A 63 17.72 16.20 -5.66
C SER A 63 16.63 17.00 -4.96
N VAL A 64 16.20 16.54 -3.80
CA VAL A 64 15.12 17.17 -3.01
C VAL A 64 15.49 17.25 -1.53
N PRO A 65 14.91 18.20 -0.78
CA PRO A 65 15.05 18.22 0.66
C PRO A 65 14.67 16.88 1.29
N ALA A 66 15.46 16.42 2.25
CA ALA A 66 15.13 15.30 3.11
C ALA A 66 15.58 15.59 4.54
N ALA A 67 15.14 14.76 5.48
CA ALA A 67 15.62 14.83 6.85
C ALA A 67 15.57 13.46 7.53
N GLY A 68 16.51 13.19 8.43
CA GLY A 68 16.59 11.92 9.17
C GLY A 68 16.77 12.12 10.67
N ASN A 69 16.11 11.30 11.48
CA ASN A 69 16.24 11.28 12.93
C ASN A 69 16.36 9.83 13.39
N LEU A 70 17.56 9.43 13.80
CA LEU A 70 17.78 8.06 14.31
C LEU A 70 17.05 7.84 15.64
N GLY A 71 16.95 8.85 16.51
CA GLY A 71 16.24 8.78 17.79
C GLY A 71 14.78 8.31 17.68
N THR A 72 14.06 8.79 16.67
CA THR A 72 12.69 8.32 16.35
C THR A 72 12.67 7.24 15.27
N GLY A 73 13.83 7.00 14.66
CA GLY A 73 14.03 6.20 13.47
C GLY A 73 13.56 6.85 12.16
N ALA A 74 12.87 8.00 12.18
CA ALA A 74 12.18 8.53 11.00
C ALA A 74 13.10 9.22 9.98
N PHE A 75 12.97 8.83 8.72
CA PHE A 75 13.44 9.58 7.55
C PHE A 75 12.25 10.19 6.82
N VAL A 76 12.39 11.37 6.23
CA VAL A 76 11.31 12.10 5.53
C VAL A 76 11.84 12.73 4.25
N ILE A 77 11.14 12.53 3.13
CA ILE A 77 11.48 13.12 1.82
C ILE A 77 10.54 14.27 1.47
N GLY A 78 11.09 15.42 1.13
CA GLY A 78 10.39 16.62 0.71
C GLY A 78 9.70 16.46 -0.65
N SER A 79 8.42 16.82 -0.74
CA SER A 79 7.68 16.68 -2.00
C SER A 79 7.12 17.96 -2.62
N SER A 80 7.22 19.16 -2.02
CA SER A 80 6.85 20.44 -2.66
C SER A 80 7.20 21.71 -1.86
N PRO A 81 7.49 22.86 -2.53
CA PRO A 81 7.56 24.19 -1.91
C PRO A 81 6.25 24.78 -1.41
N ARG A 82 5.09 24.24 -1.83
CA ARG A 82 3.75 24.77 -1.50
C ARG A 82 2.81 23.74 -0.87
N MET A 83 3.22 22.49 -0.74
CA MET A 83 2.46 21.45 -0.08
C MET A 83 3.38 20.73 0.91
N ARG A 84 2.88 20.52 2.13
CA ARG A 84 3.58 19.75 3.16
C ARG A 84 4.10 18.47 2.50
N ALA A 85 5.40 18.24 2.62
CA ALA A 85 6.12 17.13 1.99
C ALA A 85 5.39 15.81 2.12
N ALA A 86 5.31 14.98 1.07
CA ALA A 86 4.88 13.59 1.19
C ALA A 86 5.74 12.93 2.27
N ALA A 87 5.19 12.79 3.48
CA ALA A 87 5.96 12.31 4.60
C ALA A 87 6.02 10.79 4.49
N ILE A 88 7.08 10.34 3.83
CA ILE A 88 7.37 8.94 3.63
C ILE A 88 8.39 8.55 4.67
N HIS A 89 8.10 7.50 5.44
CA HIS A 89 8.87 7.14 6.61
C HIS A 89 9.54 5.79 6.41
N ALA A 90 10.82 5.72 6.75
CA ALA A 90 11.51 4.47 7.07
C ALA A 90 11.95 4.58 8.53
N THR A 91 11.78 3.52 9.35
CA THR A 91 12.15 3.55 10.78
C THR A 91 13.50 2.84 11.03
N ALA A 92 14.48 3.53 11.61
CA ALA A 92 15.76 2.95 12.04
C ALA A 92 15.63 2.10 13.32
N SER A 93 16.54 1.12 13.48
CA SER A 93 16.56 0.20 14.63
C SER A 93 17.33 0.72 15.85
N THR A 94 17.92 1.92 15.78
CA THR A 94 18.78 2.49 16.82
C THR A 94 18.54 4.00 16.97
N SER A 95 18.76 4.53 18.17
CA SER A 95 18.59 5.96 18.48
C SER A 95 19.87 6.80 18.39
N SER A 96 21.00 6.20 18.03
CA SER A 96 22.33 6.82 18.01
C SER A 96 23.04 6.62 16.67
N GLY A 97 23.91 7.56 16.31
CA GLY A 97 24.73 7.54 15.09
C GLY A 97 24.51 8.77 14.22
N THR A 98 25.06 8.71 13.00
CA THR A 98 24.89 9.74 11.97
C THR A 98 23.92 9.23 10.90
N PRO A 99 22.75 9.88 10.71
CA PRO A 99 21.86 9.52 9.61
C PRO A 99 22.47 9.98 8.27
N LEU A 100 22.26 9.17 7.24
CA LEU A 100 22.76 9.38 5.88
C LEU A 100 21.64 9.08 4.88
N MET A 101 21.81 9.52 3.64
CA MET A 101 20.89 9.22 2.55
C MET A 101 21.67 9.16 1.24
N ALA A 102 21.55 8.07 0.49
CA ALA A 102 22.23 7.84 -0.77
C ALA A 102 21.52 6.73 -1.58
N ASP A 103 21.81 6.63 -2.87
CA ASP A 103 21.25 5.60 -3.76
C ASP A 103 22.04 4.28 -3.62
N TRP A 104 21.87 3.58 -2.49
CA TRP A 104 22.70 2.44 -2.11
C TRP A 104 22.72 1.28 -3.11
N ASN A 105 21.68 1.14 -3.94
CA ASN A 105 21.52 0.06 -4.90
C ASN A 105 21.61 0.51 -6.37
N GLY A 106 21.86 1.80 -6.62
CA GLY A 106 22.01 2.39 -7.96
C GLY A 106 20.72 2.41 -8.79
N ASP A 107 19.54 2.36 -8.15
CA ASP A 107 18.25 2.36 -8.84
C ASP A 107 17.76 3.76 -9.23
N GLY A 108 18.49 4.80 -8.82
CA GLY A 108 18.21 6.21 -9.05
C GLY A 108 17.43 6.88 -7.91
N ILE A 109 17.15 6.21 -6.79
CA ILE A 109 16.43 6.79 -5.65
C ILE A 109 17.25 6.65 -4.39
N ALA A 110 17.62 7.79 -3.79
CA ALA A 110 18.27 7.76 -2.50
C ALA A 110 17.36 7.18 -1.41
N THR A 111 17.95 6.31 -0.61
CA THR A 111 17.31 5.57 0.47
C THR A 111 18.11 5.76 1.78
N PRO A 112 17.50 5.50 2.95
CA PRO A 112 18.14 5.75 4.25
C PRO A 112 19.41 4.93 4.49
N GLY A 113 20.41 5.59 5.07
CA GLY A 113 21.60 4.97 5.63
C GLY A 113 21.94 5.50 7.02
N ARG A 114 22.87 4.85 7.70
CA ARG A 114 23.45 5.38 8.94
C ARG A 114 24.86 4.85 9.18
N TYR A 115 25.65 5.63 9.91
CA TYR A 115 26.86 5.15 10.56
C TYR A 115 26.65 5.13 12.08
N SER A 116 26.77 3.97 12.70
CA SER A 116 26.57 3.78 14.14
C SER A 116 27.45 2.64 14.65
N ASP A 117 28.12 2.86 15.79
CA ASP A 117 28.93 1.85 16.48
C ASP A 117 30.00 1.18 15.60
N GLY A 118 30.67 1.97 14.75
CA GLY A 118 31.74 1.49 13.87
C GLY A 118 31.26 0.77 12.61
N VAL A 119 29.96 0.72 12.36
CA VAL A 119 29.36 -0.02 11.24
C VAL A 119 28.48 0.90 10.40
N TRP A 120 28.58 0.74 9.08
CA TRP A 120 27.72 1.39 8.10
C TRP A 120 26.54 0.50 7.78
N TYR A 121 25.34 1.06 7.86
CA TYR A 121 24.10 0.39 7.52
C TYR A 121 23.35 1.13 6.44
N ALA A 122 22.70 0.39 5.54
CA ALA A 122 21.82 0.90 4.51
C ALA A 122 20.54 0.06 4.43
N THR A 123 19.50 0.63 3.84
CA THR A 123 18.26 -0.07 3.50
C THR A 123 17.76 0.43 2.16
N ASP A 124 17.35 -0.47 1.26
CA ASP A 124 16.74 -0.12 -0.03
C ASP A 124 15.23 0.12 0.09
N THR A 125 14.78 0.45 1.31
CA THR A 125 13.37 0.70 1.64
C THR A 125 13.20 2.16 1.97
N VAL A 126 12.36 2.85 1.19
CA VAL A 126 12.02 4.26 1.44
C VAL A 126 10.75 4.42 2.28
N VAL A 127 9.98 3.35 2.53
CA VAL A 127 8.61 3.40 3.10
C VAL A 127 8.37 2.37 4.21
N GLY A 128 7.42 2.65 5.10
CA GLY A 128 7.01 1.72 6.17
C GLY A 128 7.89 1.70 7.43
N ARG A 129 7.41 0.95 8.44
CA ARG A 129 7.96 0.99 9.81
C ARG A 129 9.05 -0.03 10.13
N SER A 130 9.35 -0.93 9.21
CA SER A 130 10.30 -2.03 9.46
C SER A 130 11.19 -2.29 8.24
N PRO A 131 11.97 -1.28 7.81
CA PRO A 131 12.95 -1.45 6.75
C PRO A 131 13.99 -2.52 7.15
N GLN A 132 14.44 -3.30 6.16
CA GLN A 132 15.49 -4.28 6.34
C GLN A 132 16.85 -3.57 6.27
N TRP A 133 17.48 -3.35 7.43
CA TRP A 133 18.80 -2.73 7.51
C TRP A 133 19.90 -3.76 7.29
N LYS A 134 20.77 -3.52 6.31
CA LYS A 134 21.94 -4.34 6.02
C LYS A 134 23.20 -3.62 6.50
N ALA A 135 24.08 -4.35 7.19
CA ALA A 135 25.45 -3.89 7.40
C ALA A 135 26.20 -3.96 6.06
N ILE A 136 26.60 -2.81 5.53
CA ILE A 136 27.27 -2.69 4.23
C ILE A 136 28.78 -2.54 4.36
N SER A 137 29.27 -2.08 5.50
CA SER A 137 30.71 -1.92 5.74
C SER A 137 31.04 -1.88 7.24
N MET A 138 32.23 -2.40 7.59
CA MET A 138 32.85 -2.28 8.93
C MET A 138 33.99 -1.26 8.94
N PHE A 139 34.04 -0.36 7.95
CA PHE A 139 35.05 0.68 7.89
C PHE A 139 34.84 1.68 9.04
N ALA A 140 35.59 1.49 10.13
CA ALA A 140 35.43 2.24 11.35
C ALA A 140 36.26 3.53 11.34
N GLY A 141 35.60 4.65 11.62
CA GLY A 141 36.22 5.95 11.85
C GLY A 141 36.67 6.11 13.31
N GLN A 142 37.38 7.21 13.56
CA GLN A 142 37.77 7.66 14.89
C GLN A 142 36.76 8.69 15.44
N SER A 143 36.81 8.94 16.75
CA SER A 143 36.00 9.97 17.37
C SER A 143 36.30 11.34 16.75
N GLY A 144 35.26 12.05 16.29
CA GLY A 144 35.39 13.34 15.62
C GLY A 144 35.46 13.27 14.09
N ASP A 145 35.58 12.06 13.52
CA ASP A 145 35.44 11.87 12.08
C ASP A 145 34.02 12.20 11.62
N ILE A 146 33.90 12.85 10.46
CA ILE A 146 32.60 13.14 9.84
C ILE A 146 32.34 12.08 8.77
N PRO A 147 31.31 11.23 8.91
CA PRO A 147 30.92 10.27 7.88
C PRO A 147 30.49 10.99 6.60
N VAL A 148 30.99 10.53 5.45
CA VAL A 148 30.66 11.04 4.12
C VAL A 148 30.32 9.90 3.17
N VAL A 149 29.51 10.20 2.16
CA VAL A 149 29.09 9.26 1.11
C VAL A 149 29.13 9.95 -0.25
N GLY A 150 29.41 9.21 -1.31
CA GLY A 150 29.32 9.68 -2.69
C GLY A 150 29.82 8.62 -3.69
N ASP A 151 29.31 8.62 -4.92
CA ASP A 151 29.76 7.71 -6.00
C ASP A 151 31.10 8.19 -6.57
N ARG A 152 32.21 7.60 -6.11
CA ARG A 152 33.56 8.01 -6.49
C ARG A 152 34.22 7.08 -7.50
N THR A 153 33.55 6.01 -7.88
CA THR A 153 34.04 4.98 -8.81
C THR A 153 33.22 4.85 -10.10
N LYS A 154 32.15 5.64 -10.26
CA LYS A 154 31.26 5.66 -11.43
C LYS A 154 30.49 4.35 -11.62
N ASP A 155 30.33 3.57 -10.56
CA ASP A 155 29.58 2.32 -10.58
C ASP A 155 28.09 2.53 -10.25
N LYS A 156 27.69 3.78 -9.98
CA LYS A 156 26.35 4.21 -9.55
C LYS A 156 25.97 3.76 -8.14
N GLN A 157 26.92 3.28 -7.36
CA GLN A 157 26.73 3.00 -5.95
C GLN A 157 27.57 3.97 -5.12
N PRO A 158 27.05 4.47 -3.99
CA PRO A 158 27.79 5.36 -3.13
C PRO A 158 28.91 4.61 -2.41
N ASP A 159 30.10 5.18 -2.44
CA ASP A 159 31.22 4.80 -1.61
C ASP A 159 31.10 5.45 -0.21
N VAL A 160 31.70 4.82 0.80
CA VAL A 160 31.66 5.30 2.18
C VAL A 160 33.02 5.84 2.61
N GLY A 161 33.02 6.90 3.43
CA GLY A 161 34.26 7.51 3.87
C GLY A 161 34.15 8.36 5.13
N PHE A 162 35.29 8.88 5.55
CA PHE A 162 35.40 9.82 6.66
C PHE A 162 36.20 11.05 6.25
N PHE A 163 35.77 12.21 6.71
CA PHE A 163 36.58 13.42 6.73
C PHE A 163 37.16 13.64 8.13
N ARG A 164 38.48 13.86 8.18
CA ARG A 164 39.26 14.13 9.38
C ARG A 164 40.26 15.25 9.12
N ASN A 165 39.92 16.47 9.53
CA ASN A 165 40.84 17.62 9.54
C ASN A 165 41.62 17.82 8.23
N GLY A 166 40.95 17.77 7.08
CA GLY A 166 41.57 17.91 5.75
C GLY A 166 42.04 16.59 5.11
N THR A 167 41.96 15.47 5.83
CA THR A 167 42.20 14.13 5.27
C THR A 167 40.86 13.43 5.01
N TRP A 168 40.68 12.93 3.79
CA TRP A 168 39.54 12.11 3.39
C TRP A 168 39.99 10.66 3.30
N LEU A 169 39.27 9.77 3.96
CA LEU A 169 39.55 8.34 4.01
C LEU A 169 38.38 7.61 3.36
N TRP A 170 38.61 6.95 2.23
CA TRP A 170 37.56 6.27 1.45
C TRP A 170 37.75 4.75 1.48
N GLN A 171 36.62 4.05 1.63
CA GLN A 171 36.52 2.65 1.26
C GLN A 171 35.63 2.55 0.01
N PHE A 172 36.23 2.09 -1.08
CA PHE A 172 35.53 1.89 -2.33
C PHE A 172 35.00 0.47 -2.45
N ASN A 173 33.86 0.31 -3.11
CA ASN A 173 33.28 -1.00 -3.34
C ASN A 173 34.05 -1.76 -4.43
N GLY A 174 34.71 -2.86 -4.08
CA GLY A 174 35.45 -3.69 -5.05
C GLY A 174 36.78 -3.10 -5.54
N GLU A 175 37.17 -1.92 -5.04
CA GLU A 175 38.43 -1.24 -5.38
C GLU A 175 39.31 -1.00 -4.15
N LYS A 176 40.53 -0.48 -4.38
CA LYS A 176 41.45 -0.16 -3.28
C LYS A 176 41.01 1.10 -2.55
N ASN A 177 41.03 1.07 -1.23
CA ASN A 177 40.84 2.25 -0.39
C ASN A 177 41.75 3.40 -0.82
N GLN A 178 41.23 4.62 -0.71
CA GLN A 178 41.93 5.85 -1.11
C GLN A 178 42.03 6.83 0.06
N THR A 179 43.08 7.65 0.03
CA THR A 179 43.25 8.79 0.93
C THR A 179 43.52 10.04 0.11
N ASP A 180 42.69 11.07 0.32
CA ASP A 180 42.85 12.38 -0.32
C ASP A 180 43.20 13.45 0.72
N GLN A 181 44.05 14.41 0.34
CA GLN A 181 44.38 15.57 1.16
C GLN A 181 43.70 16.80 0.56
N PHE A 182 42.69 17.32 1.24
CA PHE A 182 41.91 18.47 0.80
C PHE A 182 41.09 19.09 1.94
N GLY A 183 41.24 20.40 2.15
CA GLY A 183 40.62 21.14 3.25
C GLY A 183 41.51 21.20 4.50
N ALA A 184 40.94 21.66 5.60
CA ALA A 184 41.61 21.88 6.87
C ALA A 184 40.75 21.49 8.08
N GLN A 185 41.33 21.60 9.28
CA GLN A 185 40.60 21.41 10.53
C GLN A 185 39.48 22.45 10.67
N GLY A 186 38.28 21.98 11.05
CA GLY A 186 37.09 22.83 11.24
C GLY A 186 36.24 23.01 9.99
N ASP A 187 36.72 22.59 8.82
CA ASP A 187 35.93 22.58 7.60
C ASP A 187 34.80 21.55 7.67
N LYS A 188 33.67 21.86 7.03
CA LYS A 188 32.58 20.91 6.80
C LYS A 188 32.78 20.25 5.44
N PRO A 189 32.85 18.91 5.36
CA PRO A 189 32.98 18.21 4.08
C PRO A 189 31.68 18.31 3.28
N ILE A 190 31.81 18.45 1.96
CA ILE A 190 30.69 18.32 1.03
C ILE A 190 31.14 17.57 -0.22
N VAL A 191 30.26 16.80 -0.82
CA VAL A 191 30.54 15.93 -1.96
C VAL A 191 29.43 16.15 -2.99
N GLY A 192 29.78 16.11 -4.28
CA GLY A 192 28.81 16.14 -5.37
C GLY A 192 29.46 16.15 -6.75
N ASP A 193 28.74 15.74 -7.78
CA ASP A 193 29.18 15.75 -9.18
C ASP A 193 29.18 17.19 -9.74
N TRP A 194 30.20 17.98 -9.41
CA TRP A 194 30.29 19.38 -9.79
C TRP A 194 30.41 19.56 -11.31
N ASN A 195 31.01 18.59 -11.99
CA ASN A 195 31.42 18.72 -13.38
C ASN A 195 30.44 18.02 -14.36
N GLY A 196 29.62 17.10 -13.88
CA GLY A 196 28.60 16.35 -14.61
C GLY A 196 29.12 15.08 -15.30
N ASP A 197 30.21 14.49 -14.81
CA ASP A 197 30.79 13.26 -15.39
C ASP A 197 30.28 11.97 -14.73
N GLY A 198 29.40 12.10 -13.74
CA GLY A 198 28.84 11.01 -12.96
C GLY A 198 29.77 10.51 -11.86
N ILE A 199 30.78 11.28 -11.46
CA ILE A 199 31.64 11.01 -10.31
C ILE A 199 31.50 12.16 -9.32
N ASP A 200 31.29 11.79 -8.07
CA ASP A 200 31.22 12.73 -6.98
C ASP A 200 32.60 13.29 -6.61
N ASP A 201 32.69 14.63 -6.61
CA ASP A 201 33.91 15.40 -6.41
C ASP A 201 34.00 16.00 -5.00
N LEU A 202 35.22 16.29 -4.53
CA LEU A 202 35.45 16.80 -3.18
C LEU A 202 35.16 18.31 -3.05
N GLY A 203 34.57 18.71 -1.94
CA GLY A 203 34.34 20.10 -1.54
C GLY A 203 34.47 20.30 -0.04
N VAL A 204 34.76 21.53 0.39
CA VAL A 204 34.73 21.93 1.80
C VAL A 204 34.05 23.28 1.99
N VAL A 205 33.42 23.47 3.14
CA VAL A 205 32.89 24.76 3.60
C VAL A 205 33.65 25.19 4.85
N HIS A 206 34.38 26.29 4.72
CA HIS A 206 35.19 26.87 5.78
C HIS A 206 34.33 27.49 6.89
N PRO A 207 34.87 27.65 8.12
CA PRO A 207 34.15 28.27 9.23
C PRO A 207 33.63 29.69 8.97
N ASP A 208 34.23 30.41 8.02
CA ASP A 208 33.82 31.76 7.59
C ASP A 208 32.69 31.75 6.54
N GLY A 209 32.22 30.56 6.12
CA GLY A 209 31.18 30.38 5.10
C GLY A 209 31.68 30.39 3.66
N THR A 210 32.99 30.44 3.44
CA THR A 210 33.60 30.28 2.12
C THR A 210 33.56 28.80 1.71
N TRP A 211 33.05 28.53 0.52
CA TRP A 211 33.09 27.20 -0.11
C TRP A 211 34.32 27.08 -0.99
N THR A 212 34.97 25.92 -0.96
CA THR A 212 36.06 25.55 -1.87
C THR A 212 35.76 24.20 -2.49
N LEU A 213 35.53 24.18 -3.81
CA LEU A 213 35.22 22.96 -4.57
C LEU A 213 36.43 22.55 -5.40
N LYS A 214 36.78 21.25 -5.37
CA LYS A 214 37.82 20.66 -6.20
C LYS A 214 37.18 20.01 -7.43
N ILE A 215 37.26 20.69 -8.58
CA ILE A 215 36.59 20.28 -9.82
C ILE A 215 37.60 19.69 -10.80
N PRO A 216 37.57 18.37 -11.08
CA PRO A 216 38.41 17.74 -12.09
C PRO A 216 38.14 18.24 -13.52
N GLY A 217 39.11 18.05 -14.40
CA GLY A 217 38.98 18.35 -15.83
C GLY A 217 39.09 19.83 -16.20
N ILE A 218 38.97 20.75 -15.24
CA ILE A 218 39.16 22.19 -15.46
C ILE A 218 40.65 22.53 -15.41
N ILE A 219 41.27 22.71 -16.58
CA ILE A 219 42.71 22.99 -16.70
C ILE A 219 43.04 24.35 -17.30
N LYS A 220 42.06 25.06 -17.88
CA LYS A 220 42.21 26.43 -18.38
C LYS A 220 41.07 27.30 -17.86
N LYS A 221 41.36 28.57 -17.58
CA LYS A 221 40.35 29.55 -17.12
C LYS A 221 39.17 29.70 -18.09
N LYS A 222 39.38 29.46 -19.39
CA LYS A 222 38.31 29.53 -20.40
C LYS A 222 37.35 28.34 -20.38
N ASP A 223 37.71 27.26 -19.70
CA ASP A 223 36.90 26.03 -19.61
C ASP A 223 35.76 26.20 -18.58
N ILE A 224 35.75 27.33 -17.85
CA ILE A 224 34.80 27.65 -16.79
C ILE A 224 34.48 29.15 -16.79
N LYS A 225 33.23 29.50 -16.47
CA LYS A 225 32.81 30.89 -16.30
C LYS A 225 32.24 31.05 -14.90
N LEU A 226 32.73 32.01 -14.13
CA LEU A 226 32.34 32.21 -12.73
C LEU A 226 31.61 33.53 -12.51
N ASP A 227 30.75 33.58 -11.50
CA ASP A 227 30.08 34.80 -11.05
C ASP A 227 31.09 35.77 -10.39
N PRO A 228 30.81 37.09 -10.38
CA PRO A 228 31.59 38.03 -9.60
C PRO A 228 31.64 37.63 -8.11
N GLY A 229 32.84 37.48 -7.55
CA GLY A 229 33.05 37.05 -6.16
C GLY A 229 33.49 35.58 -6.01
N ALA A 230 33.49 34.79 -7.09
CA ALA A 230 34.15 33.50 -7.12
C ALA A 230 35.57 33.61 -7.69
N SER A 231 36.51 32.87 -7.10
CA SER A 231 37.90 32.77 -7.56
C SER A 231 38.21 31.35 -8.03
N ILE A 232 39.21 31.24 -8.91
CA ILE A 232 39.68 29.94 -9.41
C ILE A 232 41.20 29.84 -9.30
N GLU A 233 41.64 28.73 -8.75
CA GLU A 233 43.03 28.26 -8.76
C GLU A 233 43.12 27.04 -9.68
N LEU A 234 44.02 27.07 -10.65
CA LEU A 234 44.20 25.96 -11.60
C LEU A 234 45.36 25.07 -11.14
N HIS A 235 45.16 23.75 -11.24
CA HIS A 235 46.19 22.74 -11.02
C HIS A 235 46.32 21.86 -12.27
N PRO A 236 46.95 22.37 -13.35
CA PRO A 236 46.93 21.69 -14.66
C PRO A 236 47.68 20.36 -14.68
N ALA A 237 48.69 20.18 -13.82
CA ALA A 237 49.46 18.94 -13.73
C ALA A 237 48.62 17.81 -13.13
N GLU A 238 47.84 18.14 -12.09
CA GLU A 238 46.93 17.25 -11.39
C GLU A 238 45.53 17.20 -12.03
N LYS A 239 45.30 18.00 -13.06
CA LYS A 239 44.07 18.07 -13.88
C LYS A 239 42.80 18.43 -13.11
N PHE A 240 42.89 19.40 -12.21
CA PHE A 240 41.72 19.96 -11.52
C PHE A 240 41.83 21.48 -11.32
N ALA A 241 40.75 22.10 -10.87
CA ALA A 241 40.74 23.46 -10.36
C ALA A 241 40.08 23.54 -8.98
N LEU A 242 40.56 24.47 -8.14
CA LEU A 242 39.86 24.86 -6.92
C LEU A 242 39.01 26.09 -7.22
N VAL A 243 37.73 26.03 -6.90
CA VAL A 243 36.78 27.14 -7.07
C VAL A 243 36.32 27.60 -5.70
N ASN A 244 36.65 28.85 -5.35
CA ASN A 244 36.33 29.42 -4.04
C ASN A 244 35.25 30.48 -4.16
N PHE A 245 34.25 30.47 -3.29
CA PHE A 245 33.17 31.46 -3.30
C PHE A 245 32.38 31.48 -1.98
N PRO A 246 31.80 32.62 -1.58
CA PRO A 246 30.84 32.65 -0.48
C PRO A 246 29.46 32.15 -0.95
N PHE A 247 28.78 31.33 -0.15
CA PHE A 247 27.38 30.94 -0.39
C PHE A 247 26.66 30.62 0.92
N GLY A 248 25.56 31.35 1.19
CA GLY A 248 24.79 31.24 2.43
C GLY A 248 25.36 32.08 3.58
N LEU A 249 24.84 31.85 4.78
CA LEU A 249 25.33 32.40 6.05
C LEU A 249 26.18 31.35 6.77
N VAL A 250 27.08 31.79 7.65
CA VAL A 250 27.93 30.89 8.48
C VAL A 250 27.12 29.94 9.38
N THR A 251 25.89 30.32 9.72
CA THR A 251 24.95 29.52 10.52
C THR A 251 24.16 28.51 9.70
N ASP A 252 24.20 28.60 8.36
CA ASP A 252 23.45 27.68 7.52
C ASP A 252 24.11 26.28 7.52
N VAL A 253 23.31 25.25 7.24
CA VAL A 253 23.80 23.88 7.02
C VAL A 253 24.05 23.68 5.53
N PRO A 254 25.30 23.40 5.09
CA PRO A 254 25.61 23.17 3.68
C PRO A 254 25.09 21.82 3.19
N ILE A 255 24.62 21.80 1.95
CA ILE A 255 24.14 20.60 1.21
C ILE A 255 24.53 20.72 -0.26
N ALA A 256 24.49 19.62 -1.00
CA ALA A 256 24.77 19.58 -2.43
C ALA A 256 23.81 18.62 -3.14
N GLY A 257 23.53 18.91 -4.41
CA GLY A 257 22.66 18.07 -5.22
C GLY A 257 22.26 18.73 -6.55
N ASP A 258 21.74 17.90 -7.46
CA ASP A 258 21.14 18.33 -8.72
C ASP A 258 19.69 18.79 -8.53
N TRP A 259 19.53 20.02 -8.05
CA TRP A 259 18.21 20.60 -7.78
C TRP A 259 17.42 20.96 -9.05
N ASN A 260 18.07 21.00 -10.21
CA ASN A 260 17.49 21.47 -11.47
C ASN A 260 17.34 20.36 -12.53
N SER A 261 17.87 19.16 -12.27
CA SER A 261 17.86 17.97 -13.12
C SER A 261 18.73 18.10 -14.40
N ASP A 262 19.82 18.86 -14.36
CA ASP A 262 20.75 19.04 -15.48
C ASP A 262 21.92 18.04 -15.49
N GLY A 263 22.00 17.17 -14.47
CA GLY A 263 23.04 16.17 -14.31
C GLY A 263 24.30 16.69 -13.62
N LYS A 264 24.24 17.86 -12.97
CA LYS A 264 25.33 18.40 -12.16
C LYS A 264 24.84 18.78 -10.77
N ASP A 265 25.63 18.45 -9.77
CA ASP A 265 25.38 18.94 -8.42
C ASP A 265 25.78 20.39 -8.27
N THR A 266 25.04 21.10 -7.43
CA THR A 266 25.30 22.50 -7.12
C THR A 266 25.11 22.78 -5.62
N PRO A 267 25.79 23.81 -5.07
CA PRO A 267 25.66 24.18 -3.66
C PRO A 267 24.24 24.54 -3.26
N GLY A 268 23.86 24.10 -2.07
CA GLY A 268 22.64 24.50 -1.38
C GLY A 268 22.90 24.73 0.11
N VAL A 269 21.97 25.40 0.77
CA VAL A 269 22.02 25.65 2.22
C VAL A 269 20.65 25.51 2.87
N VAL A 270 20.62 25.03 4.11
CA VAL A 270 19.44 25.00 4.98
C VAL A 270 19.57 26.07 6.04
N ARG A 271 18.64 27.03 6.02
CA ARG A 271 18.56 28.17 6.93
C ARG A 271 17.44 27.99 7.94
N ASP A 272 17.76 28.24 9.21
CA ASP A 272 16.83 28.22 10.34
C ASP A 272 15.98 26.93 10.40
N ASN A 273 16.57 25.80 10.01
CA ASN A 273 15.90 24.49 9.90
C ASN A 273 14.58 24.52 9.11
N THR A 274 14.41 25.46 8.17
CA THR A 274 13.11 25.67 7.50
C THR A 274 13.25 26.01 6.02
N THR A 275 14.14 26.94 5.69
CA THR A 275 14.26 27.46 4.33
C THR A 275 15.45 26.81 3.64
N TRP A 276 15.20 26.14 2.53
CA TRP A 276 16.24 25.50 1.71
C TRP A 276 16.50 26.38 0.50
N ILE A 277 17.75 26.77 0.30
CA ILE A 277 18.18 27.69 -0.75
C ILE A 277 19.18 26.97 -1.65
N PHE A 278 18.91 26.92 -2.95
CA PHE A 278 19.68 26.17 -3.92
C PHE A 278 20.30 27.11 -4.94
N SER A 279 21.59 26.96 -5.22
CA SER A 279 22.18 27.55 -6.41
C SER A 279 21.57 26.93 -7.67
N LYS A 280 21.38 27.73 -8.73
CA LYS A 280 20.93 27.20 -10.02
C LYS A 280 22.07 26.65 -10.86
N SER A 281 23.31 27.04 -10.56
CA SER A 281 24.51 26.66 -11.32
C SER A 281 25.75 27.06 -10.54
N LEU A 282 26.79 26.22 -10.60
CA LEU A 282 28.14 26.54 -10.13
C LEU A 282 28.72 27.82 -10.78
N PHE A 283 28.20 28.19 -11.94
CA PHE A 283 28.67 29.30 -12.76
C PHE A 283 27.79 30.55 -12.64
N LYS A 284 26.70 30.46 -11.85
CA LYS A 284 25.75 31.54 -11.57
C LYS A 284 25.23 31.44 -10.13
N LEU A 285 26.15 31.42 -9.16
CA LEU A 285 25.89 31.24 -7.72
C LEU A 285 24.91 32.29 -7.14
N THR A 286 24.86 33.49 -7.71
CA THR A 286 23.91 34.55 -7.32
C THR A 286 22.47 34.23 -7.72
N LYS A 287 22.25 33.29 -8.65
CA LYS A 287 20.92 32.88 -9.10
C LYS A 287 20.48 31.66 -8.29
N THR A 288 19.61 31.89 -7.32
CA THR A 288 19.10 30.83 -6.46
C THR A 288 17.64 30.48 -6.74
N THR A 289 17.22 29.33 -6.24
CA THR A 289 15.82 28.98 -5.96
C THR A 289 15.68 28.67 -4.47
N ASN A 290 14.46 28.64 -3.94
CA ASN A 290 14.23 28.20 -2.58
C ASN A 290 12.94 27.40 -2.44
N THR A 291 12.86 26.66 -1.33
CA THR A 291 11.68 25.92 -0.91
C THR A 291 11.58 25.94 0.61
N VAL A 292 10.36 25.80 1.13
CA VAL A 292 10.11 25.69 2.57
C VAL A 292 9.88 24.22 2.91
N PHE A 293 10.79 23.64 3.69
CA PHE A 293 10.70 22.29 4.22
C PHE A 293 11.21 22.31 5.67
N PRO A 294 10.31 22.47 6.66
CA PRO A 294 10.69 22.47 8.07
C PRO A 294 11.34 21.16 8.49
N VAL A 295 12.54 21.25 9.03
CA VAL A 295 13.28 20.16 9.67
C VAL A 295 12.91 20.17 11.14
N ALA A 296 12.14 19.15 11.56
CA ALA A 296 11.66 19.05 12.94
C ALA A 296 12.82 18.90 13.93
N SER A 297 12.58 19.27 15.19
CA SER A 297 13.59 19.13 16.25
C SER A 297 14.13 17.68 16.32
N GLY A 298 15.45 17.55 16.43
CA GLY A 298 16.16 16.27 16.45
C GLY A 298 16.38 15.62 15.08
N PHE A 299 15.87 16.20 13.98
CA PHE A 299 16.18 15.75 12.62
C PHE A 299 17.43 16.44 12.09
N THR A 300 18.24 15.69 11.35
CA THR A 300 19.37 16.17 10.56
C THR A 300 18.88 16.45 9.12
N PRO A 301 19.16 17.62 8.53
CA PRO A 301 18.91 17.88 7.12
C PRO A 301 19.72 16.93 6.23
N LEU A 302 19.08 16.33 5.24
CA LEU A 302 19.66 15.39 4.27
C LEU A 302 19.20 15.75 2.84
N VAL A 303 19.76 15.07 1.85
CA VAL A 303 19.36 15.21 0.45
C VAL A 303 18.81 13.88 -0.03
N GLY A 304 17.56 13.89 -0.47
CA GLY A 304 16.93 12.75 -1.13
C GLY A 304 16.84 12.95 -2.64
N SER A 305 16.22 12.01 -3.34
CA SER A 305 16.15 12.03 -4.80
C SER A 305 14.76 11.68 -5.32
N ARG A 306 14.42 12.17 -6.53
CA ARG A 306 13.16 11.85 -7.23
C ARG A 306 13.37 11.70 -8.73
N ALA A 307 12.83 10.64 -9.32
CA ALA A 307 12.87 10.44 -10.76
C ALA A 307 11.86 11.30 -11.54
N THR A 308 10.84 11.82 -10.84
CA THR A 308 9.63 12.35 -11.46
C THR A 308 9.39 13.83 -11.15
N GLY A 309 8.36 14.39 -11.78
CA GLY A 309 7.80 15.68 -11.39
C GLY A 309 7.19 15.66 -9.98
N ILE A 310 7.00 16.86 -9.43
CA ILE A 310 6.54 17.09 -8.05
C ILE A 310 5.15 16.50 -7.74
N GLU A 311 4.32 16.37 -8.77
CA GLU A 311 2.93 15.87 -8.73
C GLU A 311 2.80 14.34 -8.88
N SER A 312 3.91 13.64 -9.11
CA SER A 312 3.97 12.19 -9.34
C SER A 312 4.46 11.45 -8.09
N CYS A 313 4.46 10.11 -8.12
CA CYS A 313 4.89 9.29 -6.98
C CYS A 313 6.31 9.70 -6.55
N PRO A 314 6.51 10.14 -5.30
CA PRO A 314 7.79 10.67 -4.84
C PRO A 314 8.91 9.64 -4.78
N THR A 315 8.58 8.35 -4.72
CA THR A 315 9.50 7.24 -4.49
C THR A 315 9.67 6.33 -5.69
N ALA A 316 9.09 6.70 -6.83
CA ALA A 316 9.22 5.92 -8.03
C ALA A 316 10.63 6.01 -8.61
N THR A 317 11.19 4.85 -8.98
CA THR A 317 12.49 4.78 -9.67
C THR A 317 12.35 5.15 -11.15
N PRO A 318 13.43 5.62 -11.82
CA PRO A 318 13.41 5.82 -13.28
C PRO A 318 13.03 4.56 -14.07
N VAL A 319 13.37 3.37 -13.56
CA VAL A 319 13.06 2.08 -14.20
C VAL A 319 11.57 1.76 -14.05
N SER A 320 11.02 1.85 -12.84
CA SER A 320 9.60 1.62 -12.60
C SER A 320 8.74 2.59 -13.39
N GLU A 321 9.18 3.85 -13.53
CA GLU A 321 8.44 4.86 -14.28
C GLU A 321 8.33 4.52 -15.77
N LYS A 322 9.45 4.13 -16.39
CA LYS A 322 9.46 3.70 -17.80
C LYS A 322 8.56 2.48 -18.01
N ARG A 323 8.60 1.50 -17.09
CA ARG A 323 7.74 0.31 -17.12
C ARG A 323 6.26 0.69 -16.99
N ALA A 324 5.92 1.52 -16.01
CA ALA A 324 4.56 1.98 -15.73
C ALA A 324 3.91 2.67 -16.96
N ILE A 325 4.65 3.56 -17.64
CA ILE A 325 4.18 4.21 -18.88
C ILE A 325 3.86 3.19 -19.97
N ALA A 326 4.77 2.23 -20.17
CA ALA A 326 4.63 1.22 -21.20
C ALA A 326 3.47 0.25 -20.91
N LEU A 327 3.12 0.02 -19.65
CA LEU A 327 1.98 -0.80 -19.25
C LEU A 327 0.65 -0.06 -19.41
N ALA A 328 0.58 1.21 -18.99
CA ALA A 328 -0.65 2.00 -19.11
C ALA A 328 -1.19 2.08 -20.54
N SER A 329 -0.32 2.08 -21.55
CA SER A 329 -0.73 2.10 -22.97
C SER A 329 -1.38 0.80 -23.45
N LYS A 330 -1.22 -0.30 -22.72
CA LYS A 330 -1.80 -1.61 -23.02
C LYS A 330 -3.19 -1.79 -22.42
N VAL A 331 -3.61 -0.89 -21.52
CA VAL A 331 -4.87 -1.02 -20.79
C VAL A 331 -6.05 -0.63 -21.68
N ILE A 332 -7.03 -1.53 -21.81
CA ILE A 332 -8.31 -1.24 -22.46
C ILE A 332 -9.28 -0.57 -21.48
N PRO A 333 -10.21 0.29 -21.94
CA PRO A 333 -11.17 0.94 -21.05
C PRO A 333 -12.16 -0.07 -20.44
N PRO A 334 -12.65 0.17 -19.21
CA PRO A 334 -13.70 -0.66 -18.61
C PRO A 334 -15.04 -0.45 -19.33
N ALA A 335 -15.90 -1.46 -19.34
CA ALA A 335 -17.29 -1.26 -19.75
C ALA A 335 -18.03 -0.35 -18.76
N LYS A 336 -18.95 0.46 -19.29
CA LYS A 336 -19.88 1.24 -18.48
C LYS A 336 -21.02 0.33 -18.01
N LEU A 337 -21.16 0.18 -16.69
CA LEU A 337 -22.24 -0.58 -16.08
C LEU A 337 -23.30 0.35 -15.48
N THR A 338 -24.52 -0.17 -15.35
CA THR A 338 -25.65 0.56 -14.75
C THR A 338 -26.23 -0.31 -13.63
N GLY A 339 -26.23 0.22 -12.41
CA GLY A 339 -26.84 -0.45 -11.27
C GLY A 339 -28.34 -0.67 -11.45
N ASN A 340 -28.88 -1.73 -10.85
CA ASN A 340 -30.27 -2.12 -11.01
C ASN A 340 -30.99 -2.18 -9.66
N VAL A 341 -31.66 -1.08 -9.30
CA VAL A 341 -32.46 -0.97 -8.07
C VAL A 341 -33.75 -1.78 -8.09
N LYS A 342 -34.19 -2.31 -9.24
CA LYS A 342 -35.49 -3.00 -9.35
C LYS A 342 -35.42 -4.46 -8.88
N LYS A 343 -34.22 -5.03 -8.75
CA LYS A 343 -34.03 -6.39 -8.25
C LYS A 343 -34.15 -6.41 -6.73
N GLN A 344 -34.75 -7.47 -6.19
CA GLN A 344 -34.88 -7.68 -4.75
C GLN A 344 -33.50 -7.63 -4.06
N GLY A 345 -33.41 -6.96 -2.90
CA GLY A 345 -32.17 -6.78 -2.15
C GLY A 345 -31.27 -5.64 -2.65
N MET A 346 -31.34 -5.26 -3.92
CA MET A 346 -30.48 -4.21 -4.49
C MET A 346 -30.73 -2.81 -3.91
N PRO A 347 -31.97 -2.38 -3.58
CA PRO A 347 -32.20 -1.14 -2.84
C PRO A 347 -31.50 -1.10 -1.48
N GLU A 348 -31.58 -2.19 -0.72
CA GLU A 348 -30.95 -2.33 0.60
C GLU A 348 -29.42 -2.32 0.49
N ILE A 349 -28.87 -3.01 -0.51
CA ILE A 349 -27.45 -2.98 -0.84
C ILE A 349 -26.99 -1.56 -1.17
N LEU A 350 -27.70 -0.85 -2.05
CA LEU A 350 -27.35 0.53 -2.44
C LEU A 350 -27.28 1.46 -1.23
N ALA A 351 -28.34 1.47 -0.42
CA ALA A 351 -28.42 2.28 0.78
C ALA A 351 -27.30 1.93 1.77
N THR A 352 -26.98 0.64 1.89
CA THR A 352 -25.93 0.16 2.78
C THR A 352 -24.55 0.67 2.38
N VAL A 353 -24.22 0.61 1.08
CA VAL A 353 -22.94 1.12 0.56
C VAL A 353 -22.85 2.64 0.68
N GLN A 354 -23.95 3.36 0.43
CA GLN A 354 -23.99 4.83 0.56
C GLN A 354 -23.71 5.28 2.00
N ASP A 355 -24.38 4.67 2.98
CA ASP A 355 -24.18 4.97 4.40
C ASP A 355 -22.81 4.51 4.91
N GLY A 356 -22.32 3.35 4.45
CA GLY A 356 -21.00 2.84 4.81
C GLY A 356 -19.87 3.69 4.25
N LEU A 357 -19.98 4.20 3.01
CA LEU A 357 -19.03 5.18 2.47
C LEU A 357 -19.05 6.48 3.25
N ARG A 358 -20.23 6.97 3.68
CA ARG A 358 -20.31 8.14 4.57
C ARG A 358 -19.50 7.90 5.84
N TYR A 359 -19.71 6.76 6.48
CA TYR A 359 -18.99 6.38 7.69
C TYR A 359 -17.47 6.32 7.46
N SER A 360 -17.02 5.49 6.53
CA SER A 360 -15.59 5.22 6.32
C SER A 360 -14.83 6.44 5.83
N VAL A 361 -15.38 7.21 4.88
CA VAL A 361 -14.70 8.42 4.37
C VAL A 361 -14.58 9.49 5.45
N THR A 362 -15.64 9.72 6.24
CA THR A 362 -15.54 10.66 7.36
C THR A 362 -14.57 10.15 8.43
N ASN A 363 -14.65 8.88 8.82
CA ASN A 363 -13.76 8.30 9.83
C ASN A 363 -12.30 8.40 9.40
N ASP A 364 -12.01 8.13 8.13
CA ASP A 364 -10.67 8.27 7.57
C ASP A 364 -10.18 9.70 7.67
N LEU A 365 -10.93 10.66 7.15
CA LEU A 365 -10.44 12.02 7.00
C LEU A 365 -10.48 12.85 8.28
N THR A 366 -11.22 12.41 9.29
CA THR A 366 -11.33 13.11 10.59
C THR A 366 -10.66 12.40 11.75
N LYS A 367 -10.36 11.10 11.62
CA LYS A 367 -9.76 10.29 12.70
C LYS A 367 -8.59 9.43 12.23
N ARG A 368 -8.82 8.43 11.37
CA ARG A 368 -7.82 7.40 11.06
C ARG A 368 -6.62 7.94 10.26
N LEU A 369 -6.89 8.77 9.26
CA LEU A 369 -5.91 9.32 8.32
C LEU A 369 -5.75 10.84 8.46
N VAL A 370 -6.22 11.43 9.57
CA VAL A 370 -6.21 12.90 9.76
C VAL A 370 -4.81 13.50 9.62
N THR A 371 -3.77 12.79 10.07
CA THR A 371 -2.37 13.21 9.93
C THR A 371 -1.86 13.10 8.49
N GLN A 372 -2.54 12.32 7.65
CA GLN A 372 -2.18 12.09 6.25
C GLN A 372 -2.89 13.03 5.27
N VAL A 373 -4.03 13.60 5.67
CA VAL A 373 -4.84 14.54 4.87
C VAL A 373 -4.02 15.64 4.17
N PRO A 374 -2.99 16.24 4.78
CA PRO A 374 -2.21 17.28 4.11
C PRO A 374 -1.35 16.80 2.92
N TYR A 375 -1.16 15.49 2.75
CA TYR A 375 -0.21 14.93 1.79
C TYR A 375 -0.90 14.44 0.51
N PRO A 376 -0.45 14.85 -0.69
CA PRO A 376 -1.03 14.37 -1.95
C PRO A 376 -0.82 12.86 -2.19
N TYR A 377 0.30 12.33 -1.67
CA TYR A 377 0.62 10.91 -1.54
C TYR A 377 0.96 10.67 -0.08
N TYR A 378 0.38 9.65 0.55
CA TYR A 378 0.70 9.31 1.94
C TYR A 378 1.36 7.93 2.04
N ASP A 379 2.11 7.73 3.11
CA ASP A 379 2.73 6.45 3.43
C ASP A 379 1.68 5.50 4.00
N VAL A 380 1.21 4.57 3.17
CA VAL A 380 0.20 3.58 3.56
C VAL A 380 0.73 2.68 4.66
N LEU A 381 2.02 2.32 4.61
CA LEU A 381 2.64 1.34 5.51
C LEU A 381 2.99 1.91 6.89
N ASN A 382 2.93 3.24 7.04
CA ASN A 382 3.15 3.92 8.30
C ASN A 382 1.85 4.26 9.05
N ILE A 383 0.69 3.70 8.70
CA ILE A 383 -0.57 3.95 9.42
C ILE A 383 -0.72 2.97 10.59
N HIS A 384 -0.71 1.67 10.30
CA HIS A 384 -0.94 0.61 11.29
C HIS A 384 0.30 -0.27 11.49
N LYS A 385 0.22 -1.21 12.45
CA LYS A 385 1.33 -2.13 12.73
C LYS A 385 1.50 -3.19 11.66
N THR A 386 0.39 -3.64 11.05
CA THR A 386 0.42 -4.69 10.02
C THR A 386 0.17 -4.11 8.64
N ILE A 387 0.77 -4.73 7.63
CA ILE A 387 0.52 -4.41 6.23
C ILE A 387 -0.94 -4.69 5.87
N GLU A 388 -1.51 -5.79 6.38
CA GLU A 388 -2.92 -6.14 6.19
C GLU A 388 -3.85 -5.00 6.63
N GLU A 389 -3.76 -4.53 7.87
CA GLU A 389 -4.64 -3.46 8.36
C GLU A 389 -4.46 -2.16 7.57
N SER A 390 -3.22 -1.87 7.17
CA SER A 390 -2.84 -0.65 6.45
C SER A 390 -3.38 -0.63 5.01
N VAL A 391 -3.14 -1.69 4.25
CA VAL A 391 -3.47 -1.79 2.83
C VAL A 391 -4.93 -2.19 2.64
N ARG A 392 -5.39 -3.25 3.33
CA ARG A 392 -6.72 -3.85 3.10
C ARG A 392 -7.86 -2.89 3.40
N ARG A 393 -7.80 -2.16 4.51
CA ARG A 393 -8.84 -1.17 4.87
C ARG A 393 -8.99 -0.11 3.80
N SER A 394 -7.87 0.50 3.42
CA SER A 394 -7.86 1.54 2.39
C SER A 394 -8.29 0.99 1.02
N ALA A 395 -7.83 -0.20 0.62
CA ALA A 395 -8.24 -0.85 -0.62
C ALA A 395 -9.77 -1.08 -0.68
N ASN A 396 -10.35 -1.60 0.39
CA ASN A 396 -11.77 -1.93 0.47
C ASN A 396 -12.68 -0.71 0.28
N VAL A 397 -12.41 0.40 0.98
CA VAL A 397 -13.19 1.64 0.83
C VAL A 397 -12.99 2.23 -0.57
N THR A 398 -11.79 2.09 -1.14
CA THR A 398 -11.46 2.58 -2.48
C THR A 398 -12.30 1.91 -3.55
N LEU A 399 -12.45 0.58 -3.51
CA LEU A 399 -13.29 -0.14 -4.45
C LEU A 399 -14.77 0.24 -4.31
N ALA A 400 -15.28 0.35 -3.08
CA ALA A 400 -16.65 0.80 -2.85
C ALA A 400 -16.92 2.20 -3.44
N GLY A 401 -15.99 3.14 -3.24
CA GLY A 401 -16.07 4.49 -3.81
C GLY A 401 -16.09 4.47 -5.34
N ALA A 402 -15.20 3.71 -5.97
CA ALA A 402 -15.13 3.58 -7.42
C ALA A 402 -16.40 2.94 -8.02
N ILE A 403 -16.95 1.91 -7.36
CA ILE A 403 -18.20 1.27 -7.75
C ILE A 403 -19.35 2.28 -7.72
N MET A 404 -19.52 3.01 -6.62
CA MET A 404 -20.59 4.01 -6.51
C MET A 404 -20.45 5.13 -7.54
N LEU A 405 -19.23 5.64 -7.75
CA LEU A 405 -18.97 6.73 -8.69
C LEU A 405 -19.28 6.38 -10.15
N THR A 406 -19.18 5.10 -10.52
CA THR A 406 -19.27 4.65 -11.92
C THR A 406 -20.57 3.94 -12.27
N THR A 407 -21.26 3.37 -11.29
CA THR A 407 -22.49 2.58 -11.51
C THR A 407 -23.77 3.25 -11.02
N THR A 408 -23.65 4.41 -10.38
CA THR A 408 -24.78 5.19 -9.83
C THR A 408 -24.72 6.66 -10.29
N ASN A 409 -25.80 7.41 -10.04
CA ASN A 409 -25.83 8.86 -10.22
C ASN A 409 -25.48 9.60 -8.93
N TRP A 410 -24.40 9.19 -8.24
CA TRP A 410 -23.96 9.84 -7.00
C TRP A 410 -23.77 11.34 -7.22
N LYS A 411 -24.68 12.14 -6.63
CA LYS A 411 -24.61 13.61 -6.62
C LYS A 411 -24.06 14.11 -5.29
N LYS A 412 -24.78 13.79 -4.21
CA LYS A 412 -24.43 14.10 -2.82
C LYS A 412 -25.22 13.17 -1.89
N GLU A 413 -24.52 12.44 -1.02
CA GLU A 413 -25.13 11.62 0.03
C GLU A 413 -24.77 12.19 1.39
N GLN A 414 -25.76 12.66 2.15
CA GLN A 414 -25.64 13.15 3.54
C GLN A 414 -24.29 13.83 3.88
N ASN A 415 -23.86 14.76 3.00
CA ASN A 415 -22.65 15.61 3.08
C ASN A 415 -21.39 15.21 2.31
N ILE A 416 -21.37 14.07 1.61
CA ILE A 416 -20.27 13.73 0.68
C ILE A 416 -20.70 13.98 -0.76
N THR A 417 -20.17 15.03 -1.38
CA THR A 417 -20.39 15.33 -2.80
C THR A 417 -19.65 14.33 -3.69
N ARG A 418 -20.09 14.22 -4.96
CA ARG A 418 -19.35 13.45 -5.98
C ARG A 418 -17.89 13.86 -6.09
N ALA A 419 -17.60 15.17 -6.03
CA ALA A 419 -16.25 15.69 -6.14
C ALA A 419 -15.38 15.25 -4.95
N GLN A 420 -15.92 15.29 -3.73
CA GLN A 420 -15.22 14.82 -2.53
C GLN A 420 -14.96 13.30 -2.59
N LEU A 421 -15.97 12.50 -2.94
CA LEU A 421 -15.80 11.05 -3.06
C LEU A 421 -14.79 10.69 -4.15
N LEU A 422 -14.81 11.38 -5.29
CA LEU A 422 -13.83 11.19 -6.36
C LEU A 422 -12.42 11.58 -5.91
N ALA A 423 -12.26 12.71 -5.23
CA ALA A 423 -10.96 13.16 -4.72
C ALA A 423 -10.39 12.15 -3.71
N TYR A 424 -11.22 11.65 -2.78
CA TYR A 424 -10.85 10.63 -1.82
C TYR A 424 -10.46 9.31 -2.50
N THR A 425 -11.30 8.82 -3.42
CA THR A 425 -11.04 7.54 -4.10
C THR A 425 -9.75 7.62 -4.92
N LYS A 426 -9.51 8.73 -5.64
CA LYS A 426 -8.25 8.95 -6.36
C LYS A 426 -7.04 9.05 -5.43
N TRP A 427 -7.20 9.70 -4.28
CA TRP A 427 -6.13 9.84 -3.29
C TRP A 427 -5.69 8.50 -2.71
N GLN A 428 -6.64 7.60 -2.45
CA GLN A 428 -6.35 6.22 -2.06
C GLN A 428 -5.68 5.45 -3.20
N ILE A 429 -6.25 5.45 -4.42
CA ILE A 429 -5.68 4.75 -5.60
C ILE A 429 -4.22 5.15 -5.83
N ARG A 430 -3.94 6.47 -5.87
CA ARG A 430 -2.59 6.95 -6.15
C ARG A 430 -1.60 6.61 -5.04
N SER A 431 -2.03 6.63 -3.77
CA SER A 431 -1.13 6.36 -2.65
C SER A 431 -0.85 4.86 -2.54
N LEU A 432 -1.88 4.01 -2.66
CA LEU A 432 -1.74 2.55 -2.63
C LEU A 432 -0.88 2.03 -3.78
N SER A 433 -1.12 2.50 -5.01
CA SER A 433 -0.33 2.08 -6.18
C SER A 433 1.08 2.67 -6.21
N CYS A 434 1.29 3.90 -5.73
CA CYS A 434 2.63 4.47 -5.55
C CYS A 434 3.44 3.66 -4.53
N GLN A 435 2.83 3.25 -3.42
CA GLN A 435 3.48 2.51 -2.34
C GLN A 435 3.66 1.01 -2.60
N HIS A 436 3.30 0.53 -3.80
CA HIS A 436 3.49 -0.86 -4.19
C HIS A 436 4.95 -1.11 -4.62
N ASP A 437 5.47 -2.31 -4.39
CA ASP A 437 6.86 -2.72 -4.70
C ASP A 437 7.23 -2.55 -6.20
N ALA A 438 6.23 -2.71 -7.08
CA ALA A 438 6.33 -2.45 -8.52
C ALA A 438 6.71 -1.00 -8.89
N VAL A 439 6.52 -0.06 -7.97
CA VAL A 439 6.79 1.37 -8.15
C VAL A 439 7.85 1.86 -7.16
N THR A 440 7.72 1.50 -5.89
CA THR A 440 8.52 2.05 -4.80
C THR A 440 9.40 0.96 -4.15
N PRO A 441 10.72 1.18 -4.01
CA PRO A 441 11.61 0.30 -3.26
C PRO A 441 11.14 0.09 -1.81
N GLY A 442 10.97 -1.17 -1.42
CA GLY A 442 10.44 -1.56 -0.11
C GLY A 442 8.92 -1.33 0.08
N GLY A 443 8.20 -1.05 -1.01
CA GLY A 443 6.74 -1.01 -1.04
C GLY A 443 6.08 -2.35 -0.72
N TRP A 444 4.76 -2.35 -0.58
CA TRP A 444 4.00 -3.59 -0.35
C TRP A 444 3.79 -4.36 -1.66
N GLY A 445 3.67 -5.67 -1.56
CA GLY A 445 3.46 -6.56 -2.71
C GLY A 445 4.09 -7.91 -2.45
N THR A 446 3.86 -8.86 -3.36
CA THR A 446 4.52 -10.17 -3.40
C THR A 446 4.44 -10.94 -2.08
N THR A 447 3.32 -10.82 -1.36
CA THR A 447 3.16 -11.38 0.00
C THR A 447 1.79 -12.06 0.16
N TRP A 448 1.57 -12.63 1.34
CA TRP A 448 0.28 -13.20 1.71
C TRP A 448 -0.83 -12.13 1.59
N GLN A 449 -1.88 -12.44 0.80
CA GLN A 449 -3.01 -11.57 0.42
C GLN A 449 -2.73 -10.38 -0.53
N SER A 450 -1.49 -10.14 -0.97
CA SER A 450 -1.20 -8.96 -1.81
C SER A 450 -2.01 -8.93 -3.11
N ALA A 451 -2.21 -10.10 -3.74
CA ALA A 451 -3.01 -10.24 -4.94
C ALA A 451 -4.45 -9.72 -4.75
N LEU A 452 -5.14 -10.12 -3.67
CA LEU A 452 -6.50 -9.65 -3.38
C LEU A 452 -6.56 -8.12 -3.24
N TRP A 453 -5.60 -7.55 -2.51
CA TRP A 453 -5.54 -6.09 -2.31
C TRP A 453 -5.26 -5.36 -3.61
N ALA A 454 -4.31 -5.86 -4.42
CA ALA A 454 -3.98 -5.31 -5.72
C ALA A 454 -5.14 -5.43 -6.71
N THR A 455 -5.91 -6.52 -6.70
CA THR A 455 -7.16 -6.61 -7.48
C THR A 455 -8.15 -5.55 -7.04
N THR A 456 -8.34 -5.40 -5.73
CA THR A 456 -9.32 -4.44 -5.18
C THR A 456 -9.00 -3.01 -5.59
N VAL A 457 -7.74 -2.58 -5.44
CA VAL A 457 -7.29 -1.24 -5.85
C VAL A 457 -7.20 -1.11 -7.37
N GLY A 458 -6.73 -2.17 -8.03
CA GLY A 458 -6.56 -2.24 -9.48
C GLY A 458 -7.87 -2.11 -10.23
N GLN A 459 -8.91 -2.82 -9.79
CA GLN A 459 -10.26 -2.66 -10.33
C GLN A 459 -10.80 -1.25 -10.07
N ALA A 460 -10.61 -0.70 -8.87
CA ALA A 460 -11.04 0.67 -8.58
C ALA A 460 -10.38 1.69 -9.53
N GLY A 461 -9.07 1.54 -9.74
CA GLY A 461 -8.29 2.33 -10.69
C GLY A 461 -8.73 2.14 -12.14
N TRP A 462 -9.04 0.91 -12.55
CA TRP A 462 -9.55 0.61 -13.88
C TRP A 462 -10.93 1.18 -14.13
N MET A 463 -11.85 1.10 -13.15
CA MET A 463 -13.19 1.70 -13.23
C MET A 463 -13.13 3.22 -13.32
N LEU A 464 -12.16 3.85 -12.63
CA LEU A 464 -11.91 5.29 -12.68
C LEU A 464 -10.84 5.69 -13.70
N TRP A 465 -10.50 4.82 -14.66
CA TRP A 465 -9.40 5.05 -15.60
C TRP A 465 -9.48 6.40 -16.31
N PRO A 466 -10.64 6.89 -16.81
CA PRO A 466 -10.73 8.21 -17.44
C PRO A 466 -10.40 9.38 -16.51
N GLN A 467 -10.55 9.21 -15.19
CA GLN A 467 -10.34 10.25 -14.19
C GLN A 467 -8.91 10.25 -13.62
N LEU A 468 -8.11 9.21 -13.89
CA LEU A 468 -6.72 9.11 -13.44
C LEU A 468 -5.76 9.92 -14.32
N SER A 469 -4.74 10.49 -13.69
CA SER A 469 -3.59 11.08 -14.39
C SER A 469 -2.83 10.01 -15.17
N LYS A 470 -1.94 10.46 -16.08
CA LYS A 470 -1.11 9.55 -16.87
C LYS A 470 -0.22 8.66 -15.99
N GLN A 471 0.39 9.23 -14.95
CA GLN A 471 1.22 8.51 -13.99
C GLN A 471 0.39 7.56 -13.12
N GLU A 472 -0.76 8.02 -12.60
CA GLU A 472 -1.67 7.20 -11.78
C GLU A 472 -2.10 5.93 -12.55
N LYS A 473 -2.39 6.05 -13.85
CA LYS A 473 -2.65 4.91 -14.74
C LYS A 473 -1.48 3.93 -14.81
N GLY A 474 -0.27 4.46 -14.94
CA GLY A 474 0.96 3.67 -14.96
C GLY A 474 1.15 2.87 -13.69
N TYR A 475 1.00 3.49 -12.52
CA TYR A 475 1.18 2.82 -11.22
C TYR A 475 0.15 1.71 -11.00
N VAL A 476 -1.11 1.97 -11.35
CA VAL A 476 -2.17 0.94 -11.27
C VAL A 476 -1.85 -0.24 -12.19
N ALA A 477 -1.44 0.01 -13.43
CA ALA A 477 -1.10 -1.05 -14.38
C ALA A 477 0.14 -1.85 -13.95
N ALA A 478 1.16 -1.18 -13.41
CA ALA A 478 2.38 -1.81 -12.89
C ALA A 478 2.10 -2.71 -11.69
N MET A 479 1.31 -2.23 -10.72
CA MET A 479 0.87 -3.02 -9.56
C MET A 479 0.10 -4.28 -9.98
N VAL A 480 -0.88 -4.14 -10.87
CA VAL A 480 -1.69 -5.29 -11.32
C VAL A 480 -0.85 -6.31 -12.10
N GLU A 481 0.03 -5.84 -13.00
CA GLU A 481 0.92 -6.73 -13.75
C GLU A 481 1.89 -7.46 -12.83
N HIS A 482 2.53 -6.74 -11.90
CA HIS A 482 3.52 -7.31 -10.99
C HIS A 482 2.93 -8.43 -10.13
N GLU A 483 1.76 -8.20 -9.54
CA GLU A 483 1.08 -9.22 -8.73
C GLU A 483 0.60 -10.39 -9.57
N ALA A 484 0.10 -10.15 -10.80
CA ALA A 484 -0.30 -11.22 -11.70
C ALA A 484 0.89 -12.10 -12.13
N ASP A 485 2.05 -11.50 -12.39
CA ASP A 485 3.29 -12.22 -12.68
C ASP A 485 3.80 -12.99 -11.45
N ALA A 486 3.77 -12.38 -10.27
CA ALA A 486 4.22 -12.99 -9.03
C ALA A 486 3.41 -14.25 -8.67
N VAL A 487 2.07 -14.18 -8.71
CA VAL A 487 1.24 -15.35 -8.44
C VAL A 487 1.31 -16.40 -9.55
N ALA A 488 1.44 -15.98 -10.82
CA ALA A 488 1.62 -16.91 -11.92
C ALA A 488 2.94 -17.70 -11.81
N ALA A 489 4.00 -17.08 -11.30
CA ALA A 489 5.27 -17.75 -11.02
C ALA A 489 5.19 -18.68 -9.80
N ARG A 490 4.40 -18.31 -8.78
CA ARG A 490 4.23 -19.09 -7.53
C ARG A 490 3.39 -20.35 -7.73
N GLY A 491 2.32 -20.26 -8.52
CA GLY A 491 1.35 -21.35 -8.72
C GLY A 491 0.47 -21.63 -7.50
N PRO A 492 -0.50 -22.56 -7.62
CA PRO A 492 -1.45 -22.87 -6.56
C PRO A 492 -0.86 -23.70 -5.42
N HIS A 493 -1.44 -23.56 -4.24
CA HIS A 493 -1.12 -24.33 -3.03
C HIS A 493 -2.25 -25.32 -2.69
N TYR A 494 -1.94 -26.35 -1.88
CA TYR A 494 -2.87 -27.43 -1.59
C TYR A 494 -2.96 -27.73 -0.10
N PHE A 495 -4.16 -28.03 0.38
CA PHE A 495 -4.44 -28.45 1.74
C PHE A 495 -4.02 -29.90 1.96
N LYS A 496 -4.41 -30.79 1.04
CA LYS A 496 -4.10 -32.22 1.09
C LYS A 496 -3.34 -32.64 -0.16
N ASP A 497 -2.46 -33.64 -0.01
CA ASP A 497 -1.88 -34.35 -1.15
C ASP A 497 -2.88 -35.35 -1.76
N ARG A 498 -2.42 -36.10 -2.78
CA ARG A 498 -3.25 -37.10 -3.47
C ARG A 498 -3.70 -38.26 -2.59
N ASP A 499 -2.95 -38.57 -1.54
CA ASP A 499 -3.24 -39.66 -0.58
C ASP A 499 -4.11 -39.17 0.59
N GLY A 500 -4.43 -37.87 0.62
CA GLY A 500 -5.28 -37.25 1.64
C GLY A 500 -4.51 -36.72 2.85
N LYS A 501 -3.17 -36.75 2.84
CA LYS A 501 -2.35 -36.22 3.92
C LYS A 501 -2.38 -34.70 3.89
N GLU A 502 -2.66 -34.08 5.03
CA GLU A 502 -2.71 -32.63 5.18
C GLU A 502 -1.32 -32.00 5.22
N TYR A 503 -1.05 -31.05 4.32
CA TYR A 503 0.13 -30.17 4.37
C TYR A 503 -0.06 -29.06 5.40
N SER A 504 -1.29 -28.59 5.58
CA SER A 504 -1.67 -27.51 6.48
C SER A 504 -2.86 -27.93 7.35
N PRO A 505 -2.62 -28.65 8.47
CA PRO A 505 -3.67 -29.26 9.26
C PRO A 505 -4.82 -28.29 9.61
N GLY A 506 -6.04 -28.65 9.23
CA GLY A 506 -7.26 -27.86 9.45
C GLY A 506 -7.31 -26.46 8.82
N ASN A 507 -6.38 -26.13 7.93
CA ASN A 507 -6.31 -24.86 7.22
C ASN A 507 -6.28 -25.13 5.71
N SER A 508 -7.47 -25.12 5.10
CA SER A 508 -7.59 -25.23 3.65
C SER A 508 -6.84 -24.10 2.96
N LYS A 509 -6.26 -24.37 1.80
CA LYS A 509 -5.67 -23.33 0.94
C LYS A 509 -6.66 -22.71 -0.02
N ALA A 510 -7.96 -23.00 0.16
CA ALA A 510 -9.01 -22.61 -0.77
C ALA A 510 -9.16 -21.09 -0.90
N ASP A 511 -9.12 -20.37 0.22
CA ASP A 511 -9.20 -18.92 0.24
C ASP A 511 -7.96 -18.28 -0.39
N GLU A 512 -6.77 -18.67 0.04
CA GLU A 512 -5.49 -18.16 -0.49
C GLU A 512 -5.38 -18.35 -2.01
N VAL A 513 -5.70 -19.55 -2.50
CA VAL A 513 -5.69 -19.88 -3.94
C VAL A 513 -6.79 -19.10 -4.68
N SER A 514 -7.96 -18.90 -4.06
CA SER A 514 -9.02 -18.08 -4.65
C SER A 514 -8.71 -16.58 -4.65
N TRP A 515 -7.90 -16.08 -3.73
CA TRP A 515 -7.43 -14.69 -3.72
C TRP A 515 -6.42 -14.47 -4.83
N ASP A 516 -5.48 -15.41 -5.01
CA ASP A 516 -4.39 -15.32 -5.97
C ASP A 516 -4.89 -15.28 -7.43
N LEU A 517 -5.96 -16.00 -7.77
CA LEU A 517 -6.48 -15.98 -9.16
C LEU A 517 -7.06 -14.64 -9.60
N THR A 518 -7.37 -13.75 -8.65
CA THR A 518 -8.05 -12.49 -8.97
C THR A 518 -7.15 -11.53 -9.76
N THR A 519 -5.83 -11.49 -9.49
CA THR A 519 -4.91 -10.59 -10.22
C THR A 519 -4.63 -11.04 -11.64
N PRO A 520 -4.39 -12.33 -11.98
CA PRO A 520 -4.36 -12.79 -13.36
C PRO A 520 -5.64 -12.46 -14.13
N ALA A 521 -6.81 -12.61 -13.50
CA ALA A 521 -8.09 -12.27 -14.13
C ALA A 521 -8.21 -10.77 -14.41
N LEU A 522 -7.85 -9.91 -13.46
CA LEU A 522 -7.86 -8.47 -13.65
C LEU A 522 -6.82 -8.03 -14.69
N ALA A 523 -5.60 -8.59 -14.65
CA ALA A 523 -4.55 -8.29 -15.61
C ALA A 523 -4.96 -8.66 -17.05
N LEU A 524 -5.64 -9.80 -17.24
CA LEU A 524 -6.24 -10.19 -18.52
C LEU A 524 -7.36 -9.26 -18.96
N ALA A 525 -8.23 -8.84 -18.03
CA ALA A 525 -9.32 -7.92 -18.32
C ALA A 525 -8.81 -6.54 -18.74
N MET A 526 -7.77 -6.05 -18.05
CA MET A 526 -7.17 -4.74 -18.31
C MET A 526 -6.25 -4.76 -19.53
N MET A 527 -5.39 -5.76 -19.67
CA MET A 527 -4.28 -5.79 -20.63
C MET A 527 -4.27 -7.08 -21.47
N PRO A 528 -5.34 -7.40 -22.23
CA PRO A 528 -5.50 -8.69 -22.92
C PRO A 528 -4.45 -8.94 -24.03
N LYS A 529 -3.74 -7.90 -24.46
CA LYS A 529 -2.69 -7.95 -25.49
C LYS A 529 -1.27 -7.84 -24.93
N ALA A 530 -1.10 -7.91 -23.60
CA ALA A 530 0.22 -7.95 -22.99
C ALA A 530 0.97 -9.23 -23.40
N LYS A 531 2.31 -9.17 -23.41
CA LYS A 531 3.16 -10.34 -23.74
C LYS A 531 2.92 -11.49 -22.76
N GLN A 532 2.57 -11.17 -21.52
CA GLN A 532 2.29 -12.08 -20.42
C GLN A 532 0.85 -12.62 -20.42
N ALA A 533 -0.03 -12.18 -21.32
CA ALA A 533 -1.45 -12.54 -21.28
C ALA A 533 -1.67 -14.06 -21.28
N GLN A 534 -0.88 -14.82 -22.03
CA GLN A 534 -1.00 -16.28 -22.01
C GLN A 534 -0.54 -16.90 -20.68
N THR A 535 0.48 -16.33 -20.04
CA THR A 535 0.93 -16.72 -18.70
C THR A 535 -0.16 -16.48 -17.67
N TRP A 536 -0.78 -15.30 -17.67
CA TRP A 536 -1.90 -14.99 -16.76
C TRP A 536 -3.11 -15.88 -17.02
N ARG A 537 -3.39 -16.22 -18.29
CA ARG A 537 -4.47 -17.15 -18.65
C ARG A 537 -4.23 -18.55 -18.12
N ARG A 538 -2.99 -19.05 -18.21
CA ARG A 538 -2.62 -20.35 -17.62
C ARG A 538 -2.75 -20.33 -16.10
N ALA A 539 -2.22 -19.29 -15.46
CA ALA A 539 -2.33 -19.11 -14.02
C ALA A 539 -3.80 -19.09 -13.58
N LEU A 540 -4.65 -18.26 -14.20
CA LEU A 540 -6.08 -18.19 -13.89
C LEU A 540 -6.74 -19.59 -13.95
N VAL A 541 -6.46 -20.37 -14.99
CA VAL A 541 -7.02 -21.72 -15.15
C VAL A 541 -6.52 -22.66 -14.05
N GLY A 542 -5.21 -22.69 -13.81
CA GLY A 542 -4.59 -23.54 -12.79
C GLY A 542 -5.10 -23.23 -11.38
N PHE A 543 -5.14 -21.96 -11.00
CA PHE A 543 -5.70 -21.54 -9.72
C PHE A 543 -7.21 -21.84 -9.62
N SER A 544 -7.98 -21.67 -10.70
CA SER A 544 -9.43 -21.96 -10.68
C SER A 544 -9.72 -23.45 -10.47
N ILE A 545 -8.95 -24.34 -11.10
CA ILE A 545 -9.05 -25.79 -10.88
C ILE A 545 -8.64 -26.15 -9.45
N ALA A 546 -7.56 -25.54 -8.93
CA ALA A 546 -7.02 -25.87 -7.63
C ALA A 546 -7.83 -25.31 -6.44
N ALA A 547 -8.45 -24.14 -6.57
CA ALA A 547 -9.07 -23.40 -5.45
C ALA A 547 -10.06 -24.25 -4.65
N PHE A 548 -10.86 -25.04 -5.36
CA PHE A 548 -11.92 -25.85 -4.78
C PHE A 548 -11.86 -27.29 -5.23
N ALA A 549 -10.67 -27.79 -5.57
CA ALA A 549 -10.44 -29.18 -5.91
C ALA A 549 -10.85 -30.11 -4.75
N ARG A 550 -11.53 -31.21 -5.08
CA ARG A 550 -12.11 -32.20 -4.16
C ARG A 550 -11.45 -33.58 -4.32
N PRO A 551 -11.56 -34.48 -3.34
CA PRO A 551 -10.97 -35.82 -3.42
C PRO A 551 -11.38 -36.63 -4.66
N SER A 552 -12.64 -36.55 -5.09
CA SER A 552 -13.10 -37.23 -6.30
C SER A 552 -12.43 -36.74 -7.59
N ASP A 553 -12.05 -35.45 -7.65
CA ASP A 553 -11.42 -34.85 -8.84
C ASP A 553 -10.04 -35.46 -9.13
N LEU A 554 -9.38 -36.05 -8.12
CA LEU A 554 -8.10 -36.78 -8.28
C LEU A 554 -8.24 -38.08 -9.06
N LYS A 555 -9.47 -38.57 -9.24
CA LYS A 555 -9.82 -39.82 -9.94
C LYS A 555 -10.71 -39.58 -11.15
N ASP A 556 -11.24 -38.36 -11.30
CA ASP A 556 -12.10 -37.98 -12.42
C ASP A 556 -11.28 -37.63 -13.67
N ASN A 557 -11.59 -38.28 -14.80
CA ASN A 557 -10.98 -38.01 -16.10
C ASN A 557 -11.59 -36.80 -16.83
N THR A 558 -12.46 -36.03 -16.17
CA THR A 558 -12.98 -34.76 -16.68
C THR A 558 -11.86 -33.87 -17.23
N SER A 559 -12.11 -33.35 -18.43
CA SER A 559 -11.24 -32.39 -19.10
C SER A 559 -11.80 -30.99 -18.95
N VAL A 560 -11.03 -30.07 -18.37
CA VAL A 560 -11.40 -28.66 -18.17
C VAL A 560 -10.41 -27.79 -18.94
N ASN A 561 -10.88 -27.00 -19.91
CA ASN A 561 -9.99 -26.24 -20.80
C ASN A 561 -8.87 -27.09 -21.44
N GLY A 562 -9.19 -28.35 -21.75
CA GLY A 562 -8.27 -29.34 -22.32
C GLY A 562 -7.25 -29.95 -21.33
N ILE A 563 -7.42 -29.72 -20.04
CA ILE A 563 -6.60 -30.28 -18.95
C ILE A 563 -7.33 -31.48 -18.35
N ASN A 564 -6.68 -32.65 -18.34
CA ASN A 564 -7.18 -33.79 -17.59
C ASN A 564 -6.88 -33.58 -16.09
N VAL A 565 -7.92 -33.32 -15.31
CA VAL A 565 -7.80 -32.87 -13.91
C VAL A 565 -7.11 -33.93 -13.06
N SER A 566 -7.59 -35.18 -13.07
CA SER A 566 -7.01 -36.25 -12.24
C SER A 566 -5.53 -36.51 -12.49
N LYS A 567 -5.01 -36.27 -13.70
CA LYS A 567 -3.59 -36.44 -14.03
C LYS A 567 -2.70 -35.29 -13.56
N GLN A 568 -3.22 -34.06 -13.53
CA GLN A 568 -2.41 -32.87 -13.25
C GLN A 568 -2.57 -32.34 -11.83
N LEU A 569 -3.68 -32.65 -11.16
CA LEU A 569 -4.00 -32.14 -9.84
C LEU A 569 -3.16 -32.85 -8.75
N PRO A 570 -2.25 -32.17 -8.04
CA PRO A 570 -1.38 -32.80 -7.04
C PRO A 570 -2.05 -32.92 -5.65
N GLY A 571 -3.25 -32.36 -5.46
CA GLY A 571 -3.88 -32.27 -4.16
C GLY A 571 -5.25 -31.61 -4.19
N THR A 572 -5.86 -31.40 -3.03
CA THR A 572 -7.23 -30.87 -2.90
C THR A 572 -7.30 -29.74 -1.89
N ASN A 573 -8.34 -28.91 -1.97
CA ASN A 573 -8.59 -27.76 -1.11
C ASN A 573 -10.01 -27.69 -0.53
N ALA A 574 -10.94 -28.48 -1.04
CA ALA A 574 -12.31 -28.61 -0.54
C ALA A 574 -12.60 -30.06 -0.11
N ASN A 575 -13.60 -30.23 0.74
CA ASN A 575 -14.18 -31.54 1.04
C ASN A 575 -15.08 -32.00 -0.11
N GLU A 576 -15.42 -33.30 -0.12
CA GLU A 576 -16.18 -33.91 -1.21
C GLU A 576 -17.56 -33.25 -1.43
N ASP A 577 -18.21 -32.86 -0.34
CA ASP A 577 -19.52 -32.20 -0.30
C ASP A 577 -19.46 -30.68 -0.60
N GLY A 578 -18.27 -30.16 -0.91
CA GLY A 578 -18.02 -28.75 -1.17
C GLY A 578 -17.78 -27.89 0.07
N THR A 579 -17.80 -28.48 1.26
CA THR A 579 -17.45 -27.73 2.47
C THR A 579 -15.96 -27.39 2.52
N ILE A 580 -15.63 -26.28 3.19
CA ILE A 580 -14.26 -25.81 3.35
C ILE A 580 -13.86 -25.94 4.82
N THR A 581 -12.81 -26.73 5.08
CA THR A 581 -12.22 -26.85 6.41
C THR A 581 -11.20 -25.73 6.62
N ASN A 582 -11.51 -24.77 7.47
CA ASN A 582 -10.55 -23.73 7.84
C ASN A 582 -10.65 -23.37 9.32
N HIS A 583 -9.51 -23.13 9.96
CA HIS A 583 -9.39 -23.00 11.41
C HIS A 583 -9.90 -24.25 12.17
N ASN A 584 -9.63 -25.44 11.63
CA ASN A 584 -10.01 -26.74 12.17
C ASN A 584 -11.52 -27.01 12.23
N ILE A 585 -12.33 -26.26 11.48
CA ILE A 585 -13.80 -26.41 11.43
C ILE A 585 -14.29 -26.33 9.98
N ILE A 586 -15.45 -26.92 9.68
CA ILE A 586 -16.23 -26.56 8.48
C ILE A 586 -16.67 -25.11 8.63
N ASN A 587 -16.20 -24.24 7.73
CA ASN A 587 -16.21 -22.81 7.95
C ASN A 587 -16.96 -22.04 6.82
N PRO A 588 -18.23 -21.69 7.04
CA PRO A 588 -19.03 -20.88 6.11
C PRO A 588 -18.38 -19.57 5.67
N ASP A 589 -17.63 -18.90 6.56
CA ASP A 589 -16.92 -17.65 6.24
C ASP A 589 -15.81 -17.85 5.19
N TYR A 590 -15.36 -19.09 4.97
CA TYR A 590 -14.34 -19.43 3.96
C TYR A 590 -14.94 -20.05 2.70
N GLN A 591 -16.12 -20.70 2.80
CA GLN A 591 -16.89 -21.18 1.64
C GLN A 591 -17.32 -20.03 0.72
N GLN A 592 -17.67 -18.86 1.29
CA GLN A 592 -18.03 -17.67 0.50
C GLN A 592 -16.93 -17.20 -0.48
N ASN A 593 -15.66 -17.56 -0.26
CA ASN A 593 -14.56 -17.17 -1.15
C ASN A 593 -14.70 -17.74 -2.58
N VAL A 594 -15.63 -18.67 -2.82
CA VAL A 594 -16.06 -19.04 -4.19
C VAL A 594 -16.45 -17.83 -5.04
N GLN A 595 -16.89 -16.73 -4.40
CA GLN A 595 -17.14 -15.46 -5.08
C GLN A 595 -15.94 -14.95 -5.88
N ASN A 596 -14.70 -15.26 -5.50
CA ASN A 596 -13.52 -14.73 -6.18
C ASN A 596 -13.40 -15.28 -7.61
N LEU A 597 -13.88 -16.51 -7.85
CA LEU A 597 -13.94 -17.10 -9.19
C LEU A 597 -14.98 -16.35 -10.03
N TRP A 598 -16.17 -16.11 -9.48
CA TRP A 598 -17.20 -15.35 -10.19
C TRP A 598 -16.88 -13.87 -10.36
N TRP A 599 -16.09 -13.31 -9.45
CA TRP A 599 -15.53 -11.98 -9.58
C TRP A 599 -14.55 -11.94 -10.76
N ALA A 600 -13.64 -12.91 -10.86
CA ALA A 600 -12.75 -13.09 -12.01
C ALA A 600 -13.51 -13.26 -13.33
N ALA A 601 -14.54 -14.12 -13.36
CA ALA A 601 -15.41 -14.29 -14.52
C ALA A 601 -16.08 -12.97 -14.93
N SER A 602 -16.53 -12.18 -13.95
CA SER A 602 -17.19 -10.91 -14.19
C SER A 602 -16.22 -9.85 -14.73
N MET A 603 -14.98 -9.78 -14.22
CA MET A 603 -13.96 -8.86 -14.76
C MET A 603 -13.64 -9.14 -16.24
N LEU A 604 -13.50 -10.42 -16.60
CA LEU A 604 -13.30 -10.85 -17.99
C LEU A 604 -14.54 -10.55 -18.85
N ARG A 605 -15.74 -10.83 -18.33
CA ARG A 605 -17.00 -10.53 -19.04
C ARG A 605 -17.12 -9.04 -19.34
N VAL A 606 -16.92 -8.16 -18.35
CA VAL A 606 -17.10 -6.71 -18.55
C VAL A 606 -16.01 -6.08 -19.40
N SER A 607 -14.86 -6.73 -19.58
CA SER A 607 -13.85 -6.34 -20.58
C SER A 607 -14.12 -6.93 -21.98
N GLY A 608 -15.20 -7.68 -22.16
CA GLY A 608 -15.56 -8.34 -23.41
C GLY A 608 -14.71 -9.57 -23.75
N GLN A 609 -13.90 -10.04 -22.80
CA GLN A 609 -13.08 -11.24 -22.93
C GLN A 609 -13.92 -12.52 -22.74
N SER A 610 -13.44 -13.62 -23.31
CA SER A 610 -13.99 -14.95 -23.03
C SER A 610 -13.53 -15.43 -21.64
N VAL A 611 -14.43 -16.12 -20.93
CA VAL A 611 -14.22 -16.63 -19.57
C VAL A 611 -13.88 -18.12 -19.66
N PRO A 612 -12.69 -18.57 -19.21
CA PRO A 612 -12.37 -20.00 -19.15
C PRO A 612 -13.38 -20.79 -18.33
N GLU A 613 -13.82 -21.95 -18.83
CA GLU A 613 -14.74 -22.83 -18.09
C GLU A 613 -14.18 -23.30 -16.74
N ALA A 614 -12.84 -23.34 -16.59
CA ALA A 614 -12.17 -23.62 -15.32
C ALA A 614 -12.60 -22.71 -14.17
N VAL A 615 -12.99 -21.46 -14.45
CA VAL A 615 -13.49 -20.51 -13.44
C VAL A 615 -14.80 -20.99 -12.80
N PHE A 616 -15.51 -21.96 -13.39
CA PHE A 616 -16.73 -22.55 -12.84
C PHE A 616 -16.50 -23.94 -12.25
N PHE A 617 -15.27 -24.46 -12.28
CA PHE A 617 -14.94 -25.78 -11.74
C PHE A 617 -15.22 -25.82 -10.23
N ASN A 618 -16.08 -26.76 -9.81
CA ASN A 618 -16.61 -26.93 -8.45
C ASN A 618 -17.33 -25.73 -7.81
N ALA A 619 -17.38 -24.54 -8.43
CA ALA A 619 -17.98 -23.35 -7.84
C ALA A 619 -19.46 -23.55 -7.42
N ASP A 620 -20.25 -24.26 -8.23
CA ASP A 620 -21.65 -24.57 -7.91
C ASP A 620 -21.77 -25.50 -6.69
N ILE A 621 -20.86 -26.47 -6.55
CA ILE A 621 -20.81 -27.41 -5.42
C ILE A 621 -20.48 -26.66 -4.12
N ILE A 622 -19.50 -25.74 -4.15
CA ILE A 622 -19.15 -24.94 -2.98
C ILE A 622 -20.33 -24.06 -2.55
N TYR A 623 -21.01 -23.39 -3.48
CA TYR A 623 -22.16 -22.56 -3.10
C TYR A 623 -23.35 -23.40 -2.61
N ARG A 624 -23.58 -24.58 -3.20
CA ARG A 624 -24.59 -25.54 -2.69
C ARG A 624 -24.32 -25.98 -1.25
N SER A 625 -23.05 -26.07 -0.84
CA SER A 625 -22.72 -26.39 0.54
C SER A 625 -23.13 -25.31 1.55
N LEU A 626 -23.40 -24.09 1.10
CA LEU A 626 -24.01 -23.01 1.89
C LEU A 626 -25.55 -23.05 1.81
N ALA A 627 -26.08 -23.24 0.60
CA ALA A 627 -27.50 -22.99 0.32
C ALA A 627 -28.40 -24.23 0.37
N VAL A 628 -27.85 -25.44 0.28
CA VAL A 628 -28.64 -26.67 0.03
C VAL A 628 -28.20 -27.87 0.88
N VAL A 629 -26.91 -28.00 1.19
CA VAL A 629 -26.42 -29.16 1.97
C VAL A 629 -26.96 -29.14 3.40
N ASP A 630 -27.57 -30.26 3.79
CA ASP A 630 -28.17 -30.46 5.12
C ASP A 630 -27.16 -31.07 6.10
N PHE A 631 -26.95 -30.44 7.25
CA PHE A 631 -26.02 -30.90 8.29
C PHE A 631 -26.80 -31.50 9.47
N PRO A 632 -26.98 -32.83 9.55
CA PRO A 632 -27.74 -33.45 10.63
C PRO A 632 -27.05 -33.31 11.98
N SER A 633 -27.83 -33.05 13.03
CA SER A 633 -27.37 -33.05 14.41
C SER A 633 -27.84 -34.33 15.10
N PRO A 634 -26.95 -35.21 15.59
CA PRO A 634 -25.46 -35.19 15.56
C PRO A 634 -24.84 -35.69 14.23
N PRO A 635 -23.55 -35.43 13.93
CA PRO A 635 -22.51 -34.85 14.81
C PRO A 635 -22.38 -33.32 14.75
N TYR A 636 -23.14 -32.65 13.89
CA TYR A 636 -23.10 -31.18 13.77
C TYR A 636 -23.90 -30.50 14.89
N ALA A 637 -23.67 -29.21 15.09
CA ALA A 637 -24.30 -28.44 16.17
C ALA A 637 -25.84 -28.47 16.08
N ALA A 638 -26.52 -28.69 17.20
CA ALA A 638 -27.99 -28.66 17.25
C ALA A 638 -28.54 -27.28 16.84
N PRO A 639 -29.68 -27.21 16.12
CA PRO A 639 -30.57 -28.32 15.73
C PRO A 639 -30.17 -29.04 14.43
N GLY A 640 -29.05 -28.66 13.81
CA GLY A 640 -28.71 -29.10 12.45
C GLY A 640 -29.37 -28.27 11.36
N GLY A 641 -29.14 -28.69 10.13
CA GLY A 641 -29.78 -28.23 8.92
C GLY A 641 -28.85 -27.47 7.97
N ILE A 642 -29.42 -26.81 6.97
CA ILE A 642 -28.68 -26.01 5.98
C ILE A 642 -28.00 -24.78 6.62
N VAL A 643 -26.82 -24.39 6.11
CA VAL A 643 -26.05 -23.20 6.55
C VAL A 643 -26.87 -21.92 6.37
N TYR A 644 -27.42 -21.66 5.19
CA TYR A 644 -28.30 -20.50 4.99
C TYR A 644 -29.69 -20.76 5.57
N LYS A 645 -30.09 -19.89 6.52
CA LYS A 645 -31.40 -19.93 7.18
C LYS A 645 -32.26 -18.72 6.75
N PRO A 646 -33.60 -18.82 6.90
CA PRO A 646 -34.49 -17.70 6.61
C PRO A 646 -34.11 -16.41 7.35
N GLY A 647 -34.36 -15.25 6.72
CA GLY A 647 -34.12 -13.94 7.31
C GLY A 647 -32.64 -13.54 7.41
N GLY A 648 -31.76 -14.21 6.66
CA GLY A 648 -30.33 -13.87 6.58
C GLY A 648 -29.48 -14.44 7.72
N GLN A 649 -30.00 -15.41 8.45
CA GLN A 649 -29.29 -16.08 9.54
C GLN A 649 -28.34 -17.14 8.98
N ILE A 650 -27.18 -17.32 9.63
CA ILE A 650 -26.17 -18.30 9.26
C ILE A 650 -26.07 -19.36 10.34
N TYR A 651 -26.29 -20.61 9.95
CA TYR A 651 -26.04 -21.78 10.78
C TYR A 651 -24.59 -22.25 10.59
N TYR A 652 -23.92 -22.47 11.71
CA TYR A 652 -22.50 -22.84 11.76
C TYR A 652 -22.36 -24.29 12.26
N PRO A 653 -22.15 -25.27 11.36
CA PRO A 653 -22.24 -26.69 11.71
C PRO A 653 -21.19 -27.16 12.73
N GLN A 654 -20.04 -26.49 12.78
CA GLN A 654 -18.92 -26.81 13.67
C GLN A 654 -18.38 -25.58 14.42
N GLY A 655 -19.23 -24.57 14.63
CA GLY A 655 -18.83 -23.30 15.26
C GLY A 655 -18.34 -22.24 14.26
N VAL A 656 -17.84 -21.12 14.77
CA VAL A 656 -17.53 -19.92 13.97
C VAL A 656 -16.18 -19.32 14.36
N SER A 657 -15.46 -18.77 13.39
CA SER A 657 -14.17 -18.09 13.63
C SER A 657 -14.33 -16.60 13.96
N TRP A 658 -15.24 -15.93 13.25
CA TRP A 658 -15.22 -14.47 13.15
C TRP A 658 -16.43 -13.78 13.76
N GLY A 659 -17.38 -14.50 14.35
CA GLY A 659 -18.60 -13.95 14.93
C GLY A 659 -19.87 -14.37 14.19
N THR A 660 -21.00 -14.32 14.88
CA THR A 660 -22.26 -14.94 14.44
C THR A 660 -23.19 -14.02 13.66
N ARG A 661 -22.90 -12.70 13.57
CA ARG A 661 -23.76 -11.72 12.91
C ARG A 661 -23.02 -11.02 11.78
N ARG A 662 -22.72 -11.75 10.70
CA ARG A 662 -21.92 -11.27 9.55
C ARG A 662 -22.61 -11.38 8.17
N PRO A 663 -23.88 -10.96 8.02
CA PRO A 663 -24.63 -11.15 6.76
C PRO A 663 -24.02 -10.40 5.56
N ALA A 664 -23.25 -9.32 5.79
CA ALA A 664 -22.59 -8.56 4.72
C ALA A 664 -21.61 -9.42 3.90
N THR A 665 -20.89 -10.34 4.57
CA THR A 665 -19.98 -11.30 3.92
C THR A 665 -20.71 -12.14 2.89
N PHE A 666 -21.91 -12.63 3.23
CA PHE A 666 -22.70 -13.50 2.36
C PHE A 666 -23.44 -12.73 1.26
N THR A 667 -23.79 -11.46 1.52
CA THR A 667 -24.37 -10.57 0.50
C THR A 667 -23.50 -10.47 -0.76
N GLY A 668 -22.17 -10.45 -0.60
CA GLY A 668 -21.20 -10.43 -1.71
C GLY A 668 -21.31 -11.66 -2.62
N VAL A 669 -21.11 -12.85 -2.04
CA VAL A 669 -21.14 -14.12 -2.78
C VAL A 669 -22.51 -14.40 -3.39
N ASP A 670 -23.61 -14.10 -2.67
CA ASP A 670 -24.96 -14.39 -3.14
C ASP A 670 -25.33 -13.58 -4.40
N SER A 671 -24.78 -12.35 -4.53
CA SER A 671 -25.03 -11.53 -5.72
C SER A 671 -24.35 -12.10 -6.97
N PHE A 672 -23.16 -12.67 -6.81
CA PHE A 672 -22.51 -13.40 -7.89
C PHE A 672 -23.22 -14.74 -8.17
N ALA A 673 -23.64 -15.47 -7.13
CA ALA A 673 -24.40 -16.70 -7.29
C ALA A 673 -25.73 -16.47 -8.02
N ALA A 674 -26.42 -15.35 -7.75
CA ALA A 674 -27.63 -14.96 -8.48
C ALA A 674 -27.42 -14.73 -9.99
N ILE A 675 -26.16 -14.66 -10.46
CA ILE A 675 -25.80 -14.60 -11.89
C ILE A 675 -25.36 -15.96 -12.40
N TYR A 676 -24.59 -16.73 -11.61
CA TYR A 676 -23.81 -17.87 -12.11
C TYR A 676 -24.16 -19.24 -11.51
N SER A 677 -24.82 -19.31 -10.35
CA SER A 677 -25.19 -20.60 -9.74
C SER A 677 -26.47 -21.17 -10.34
N ALA A 678 -26.70 -22.46 -10.13
CA ALA A 678 -27.93 -23.11 -10.55
C ALA A 678 -29.19 -22.52 -9.86
N PRO A 679 -30.36 -22.51 -10.51
CA PRO A 679 -31.58 -21.89 -9.95
C PRO A 679 -32.09 -22.50 -8.64
N ASP A 680 -31.81 -23.79 -8.40
CA ASP A 680 -32.24 -24.53 -7.22
C ASP A 680 -31.47 -24.14 -5.94
N THR A 681 -30.41 -23.33 -6.06
CA THR A 681 -29.71 -22.76 -4.89
C THR A 681 -30.47 -21.57 -4.28
N HIS A 682 -31.51 -21.07 -4.95
CA HIS A 682 -32.30 -19.91 -4.52
C HIS A 682 -31.47 -18.65 -4.20
N ALA A 683 -30.31 -18.47 -4.84
CA ALA A 683 -29.36 -17.41 -4.55
C ALA A 683 -29.96 -15.99 -4.52
N ALA A 684 -30.90 -15.67 -5.43
CA ALA A 684 -31.55 -14.36 -5.46
C ALA A 684 -32.40 -14.08 -4.20
N GLN A 685 -32.98 -15.12 -3.58
CA GLN A 685 -33.72 -14.98 -2.34
C GLN A 685 -32.77 -14.77 -1.16
N TYR A 686 -31.70 -15.57 -1.06
CA TYR A 686 -30.68 -15.40 -0.02
C TYR A 686 -29.98 -14.05 -0.08
N LEU A 687 -29.65 -13.58 -1.29
CA LEU A 687 -29.14 -12.23 -1.52
C LEU A 687 -30.04 -11.16 -0.88
N ALA A 688 -31.35 -11.25 -1.11
CA ALA A 688 -32.30 -10.29 -0.57
C ALA A 688 -32.39 -10.37 0.96
N ASP A 689 -32.34 -11.56 1.53
CA ASP A 689 -32.44 -11.77 2.97
C ASP A 689 -31.17 -11.27 3.70
N HIS A 690 -29.98 -11.61 3.20
CA HIS A 690 -28.71 -11.09 3.74
C HIS A 690 -28.56 -9.58 3.55
N ALA A 691 -29.01 -9.02 2.41
CA ALA A 691 -29.02 -7.58 2.18
C ALA A 691 -29.91 -6.84 3.19
N ARG A 692 -31.12 -7.36 3.46
CA ARG A 692 -32.03 -6.79 4.45
C ARG A 692 -31.50 -6.90 5.88
N ASP A 693 -30.93 -8.03 6.26
CA ASP A 693 -30.37 -8.21 7.60
C ASP A 693 -29.16 -7.28 7.82
N THR A 694 -28.27 -7.18 6.81
CA THR A 694 -27.15 -6.22 6.82
C THR A 694 -27.65 -4.78 6.97
N ARG A 695 -28.67 -4.40 6.20
CA ARG A 695 -29.27 -3.08 6.28
C ARG A 695 -29.92 -2.83 7.64
N GLY A 696 -30.63 -3.81 8.18
CA GLY A 696 -31.23 -3.75 9.52
C GLY A 696 -30.20 -3.53 10.62
N MET A 697 -29.04 -4.20 10.53
CA MET A 697 -27.92 -3.99 11.45
C MET A 697 -27.37 -2.56 11.37
N GLN A 698 -27.21 -2.01 10.16
CA GLN A 698 -26.66 -0.67 9.94
C GLN A 698 -27.61 0.45 10.39
N LEU A 699 -28.93 0.25 10.22
CA LEU A 699 -29.95 1.22 10.62
C LEU A 699 -30.04 1.45 12.14
N ARG A 700 -29.35 0.63 12.94
CA ARG A 700 -29.18 0.86 14.39
C ARG A 700 -28.30 2.08 14.70
N TYR A 701 -27.56 2.61 13.72
CA TYR A 701 -26.55 3.63 13.94
C TYR A 701 -26.62 4.78 12.92
N ASP A 702 -26.87 6.00 13.40
CA ASP A 702 -26.84 7.23 12.57
C ASP A 702 -25.51 7.42 11.82
N SER A 703 -24.42 6.94 12.43
CA SER A 703 -23.07 7.03 11.87
C SER A 703 -22.90 6.35 10.50
N GLY A 704 -23.75 5.36 10.17
CA GLY A 704 -23.62 4.54 8.96
C GLY A 704 -22.74 3.29 9.09
N LYS A 705 -22.20 3.02 10.29
CA LYS A 705 -21.50 1.77 10.61
C LYS A 705 -22.49 0.59 10.68
N ILE A 706 -22.02 -0.63 10.44
CA ILE A 706 -22.83 -1.85 10.45
C ILE A 706 -22.80 -2.53 11.83
N TYR A 707 -21.62 -2.61 12.45
CA TYR A 707 -21.39 -3.44 13.62
C TYR A 707 -21.39 -2.66 14.94
N ALA A 708 -21.84 -3.35 15.98
CA ALA A 708 -21.66 -2.91 17.35
C ALA A 708 -20.16 -2.78 17.70
N THR A 709 -19.85 -1.89 18.64
CA THR A 709 -18.49 -1.81 19.18
C THR A 709 -18.15 -3.11 19.90
N GLY A 710 -16.90 -3.58 19.77
CA GLY A 710 -16.45 -4.86 20.34
C GLY A 710 -16.47 -5.99 19.31
N ASN A 711 -16.47 -7.24 19.80
CA ASN A 711 -16.22 -8.45 18.99
C ASN A 711 -17.38 -9.45 18.98
N ALA A 712 -18.53 -9.09 19.56
CA ALA A 712 -19.65 -10.01 19.72
C ALA A 712 -20.33 -10.37 18.38
N GLU A 713 -20.47 -9.39 17.47
CA GLU A 713 -21.12 -9.60 16.17
C GLU A 713 -20.13 -10.04 15.10
N ASP A 714 -19.00 -9.33 15.03
CA ASP A 714 -17.86 -9.62 14.15
C ASP A 714 -16.58 -9.34 14.95
N SER A 715 -15.67 -10.30 15.05
CA SER A 715 -14.42 -10.24 15.82
C SER A 715 -13.21 -9.81 14.98
N TYR A 716 -13.39 -9.58 13.67
CA TYR A 716 -12.31 -9.17 12.77
C TYR A 716 -11.82 -7.75 13.12
N ALA A 717 -10.68 -7.70 13.82
CA ALA A 717 -10.14 -6.46 14.37
C ALA A 717 -9.51 -5.55 13.30
N LEU A 718 -9.12 -6.09 12.14
CA LEU A 718 -8.33 -5.37 11.14
C LEU A 718 -9.17 -4.65 10.07
N GLY A 719 -10.44 -4.33 10.36
CA GLY A 719 -11.28 -3.47 9.53
C GLY A 719 -12.59 -4.11 9.09
N LYS A 720 -13.40 -4.56 10.05
CA LYS A 720 -14.71 -5.21 9.80
C LYS A 720 -15.68 -4.34 9.01
N GLU A 721 -15.71 -3.04 9.29
CA GLU A 721 -16.59 -2.08 8.59
C GLU A 721 -16.18 -1.94 7.13
N GLU A 722 -14.89 -1.76 6.86
CA GLU A 722 -14.37 -1.62 5.50
C GLU A 722 -14.52 -2.93 4.72
N TYR A 723 -14.28 -4.08 5.35
CA TYR A 723 -14.51 -5.39 4.73
C TYR A 723 -15.99 -5.58 4.36
N ALA A 724 -16.93 -5.40 5.28
CA ALA A 724 -18.36 -5.50 5.00
C ALA A 724 -18.84 -4.51 3.93
N LEU A 725 -18.29 -3.29 3.94
CA LEU A 725 -18.53 -2.28 2.91
C LEU A 725 -18.09 -2.78 1.52
N GLN A 726 -16.90 -3.36 1.41
CA GLN A 726 -16.40 -3.90 0.15
C GLN A 726 -17.23 -5.09 -0.35
N GLN A 727 -17.64 -6.01 0.53
CA GLN A 727 -18.51 -7.14 0.17
C GLN A 727 -19.86 -6.66 -0.36
N THR A 728 -20.48 -5.70 0.31
CA THR A 728 -21.76 -5.13 -0.11
C THR A 728 -21.62 -4.31 -1.39
N ALA A 729 -20.50 -3.59 -1.58
CA ALA A 729 -20.23 -2.87 -2.82
C ALA A 729 -19.98 -3.82 -4.00
N LEU A 730 -19.27 -4.93 -3.80
CA LEU A 730 -19.14 -5.98 -4.81
C LEU A 730 -20.49 -6.60 -5.15
N ALA A 731 -21.37 -6.81 -4.17
CA ALA A 731 -22.73 -7.27 -4.42
C ALA A 731 -23.50 -6.31 -5.35
N TRP A 732 -23.39 -4.99 -5.10
CA TRP A 732 -23.96 -3.98 -5.99
C TRP A 732 -23.38 -4.05 -7.40
N TRP A 733 -22.04 -4.14 -7.50
CA TRP A 733 -21.34 -4.19 -8.77
C TRP A 733 -21.70 -5.45 -9.57
N ALA A 734 -21.74 -6.62 -8.93
CA ALA A 734 -22.20 -7.87 -9.52
C ALA A 734 -23.62 -7.72 -10.10
N GLY A 735 -24.55 -7.13 -9.35
CA GLY A 735 -25.90 -6.84 -9.83
C GLY A 735 -25.97 -5.92 -11.06
N ALA A 736 -24.92 -5.12 -11.32
CA ALA A 736 -24.76 -4.27 -12.50
C ALA A 736 -24.08 -4.98 -13.69
N VAL A 737 -23.33 -6.07 -13.48
CA VAL A 737 -22.62 -6.82 -14.54
C VAL A 737 -23.54 -7.22 -15.71
N PRO A 738 -24.80 -7.66 -15.50
CA PRO A 738 -25.72 -7.98 -16.59
C PRO A 738 -26.06 -6.83 -17.54
N SER A 739 -25.85 -5.56 -17.14
CA SER A 739 -26.06 -4.41 -18.03
C SER A 739 -24.92 -4.19 -19.02
N GLY A 740 -23.80 -4.88 -18.84
CA GLY A 740 -22.59 -4.75 -19.65
C GLY A 740 -22.54 -5.75 -20.82
N PRO A 741 -21.34 -6.04 -21.34
CA PRO A 741 -21.16 -7.04 -22.38
C PRO A 741 -21.72 -8.43 -22.01
N GLY A 742 -22.16 -9.16 -23.05
CA GLY A 742 -22.67 -10.52 -22.93
C GLY A 742 -21.59 -11.51 -22.46
N PHE A 743 -22.02 -12.55 -21.76
CA PHE A 743 -21.15 -13.62 -21.28
C PHE A 743 -20.68 -14.52 -22.44
N LYS A 744 -19.39 -14.88 -22.45
CA LYS A 744 -18.78 -15.76 -23.46
C LYS A 744 -17.94 -16.81 -22.74
N LEU A 745 -18.37 -18.07 -22.78
CA LEU A 745 -17.62 -19.19 -22.21
C LEU A 745 -16.52 -19.64 -23.17
N ASP A 746 -15.34 -19.92 -22.63
CA ASP A 746 -14.17 -20.43 -23.34
C ASP A 746 -13.85 -21.86 -22.89
N LYS A 747 -14.07 -22.81 -23.78
CA LYS A 747 -13.73 -24.24 -23.60
C LYS A 747 -12.49 -24.65 -24.38
N SER A 748 -11.80 -23.69 -25.01
CA SER A 748 -10.63 -24.00 -25.83
C SER A 748 -9.50 -24.56 -24.95
N LYS A 749 -8.66 -25.39 -25.57
CA LYS A 749 -7.51 -26.00 -24.92
C LYS A 749 -6.47 -24.93 -24.57
N ILE A 750 -6.04 -24.90 -23.31
CA ILE A 750 -4.99 -23.99 -22.83
C ILE A 750 -3.76 -24.84 -22.50
N THR A 751 -2.68 -24.64 -23.26
CA THR A 751 -1.45 -25.44 -23.13
C THR A 751 -0.50 -24.86 -22.08
N GLY A 752 0.18 -25.73 -21.32
CA GLY A 752 1.21 -25.34 -20.35
C GLY A 752 0.63 -24.77 -19.05
N VAL A 753 -0.58 -25.21 -18.68
CA VAL A 753 -1.17 -25.00 -17.35
C VAL A 753 -0.53 -25.95 -16.35
#